data_AF-A0A0N4ZSP2-F1
#
_entry.id   AF-A0A0N4ZSP2-F1
#
_cell.length_a   1.000
_cell.length_b   1.000
_cell.length_c   1.000
_cell.angle_alpha   90.00
_cell.angle_beta   90.00
_cell.angle_gamma   90.00
#
_symmetry.space_group_name_H-M   'P 1'
#
loop_
_entity.id
_entity.type
_entity.pdbx_description
1 polymer ?
#
loop_
_entity_poly.entity_id
_entity_poly.type
_entity_poly.pdbx_seq_one_letter_code
_entity_poly.pdbx_strand_id
1 'polypeptide(L)'
;MIRSEEVMVKDPFKGYSSDYSLNINTSNLKQPLASCVSCQLCQTSQRKRTTSEHVSATIEDNFLNIFDFSKFDGVQNIPNLTSIKTNLLPSMWFADYRYVYRHALNHNYPSVMEKVMISNRVKIALEKQIAETGSSITYVKNKALGYFYEMKASLSKFICRCCAYALYKIFRKLMKTLLVCPRQMQKIKEAEKTGIPIIYLPLHRSHLDYLLITWIVWHWDIRLPHIASGDNLNLTGFGWLLRATGAFFIRRKVNPEDVGGNDDLYRAVLHSYMTEILKSGMSLEFFLEGTRSRFGKSLLPKNGLISNVYESVKEKSVQDVFLVPVSYSYDQTVEGIFMDELMGKRKKKESILGIFMGIWNAFQLSKQCGNVRVTFGTPTLLSEYLNAMENNLEKSIELNYPASPQSYRELLPWHDVNTPHRTIIRAVGYHIVYDATFQSSISITSIVSSLLLCQFRNGVKMSELAESFLSLSKDITDKGFDVVGYEPDSGRPYSALKEAFNHIKKCVIFSGKYESKVDDYEVFIKESHAAHIELAYYKNGIIHIFMIESAISLAFVSCPLGTPRNDIINIALIICTTLRFEVIFCKPCENLRKKVEKTYDELFKNNADNEFSLRKTIYCSNILRPFLQTIYILLKKIYKNEYNCCQTDSSFIRSFLKDNNDTHYHLNIFQEAFNSDSVHNSLKLLRSKNIIEASEFQIINEEEALNLLRFLEFILNSNDHM
;
A
#
# COMPACT_ATOMS: atom_id res chain seq x y z
N MET A 1 13.73 23.90 48.96
CA MET A 1 14.14 23.16 47.74
C MET A 1 13.04 23.31 46.71
N ILE A 2 13.27 24.18 45.73
CA ILE A 2 12.32 24.52 44.67
C ILE A 2 12.21 23.31 43.73
N ARG A 3 11.03 22.67 43.65
CA ARG A 3 10.70 21.75 42.56
C ARG A 3 10.80 22.57 41.27
N SER A 4 11.85 22.35 40.47
CA SER A 4 11.94 22.94 39.14
C SER A 4 10.73 22.46 38.33
N GLU A 5 9.82 23.37 37.98
CA GLU A 5 8.64 23.08 37.17
C GLU A 5 9.09 22.56 35.79
N GLU A 6 8.73 21.33 35.46
CA GLU A 6 8.83 20.83 34.09
C GLU A 6 7.81 21.58 33.23
N VAL A 7 8.27 22.17 32.14
CA VAL A 7 7.44 23.01 31.26
C VAL A 7 7.20 22.29 29.95
N MET A 8 5.99 22.39 29.44
CA MET A 8 5.62 21.93 28.11
C MET A 8 6.38 22.73 27.03
N VAL A 9 7.20 22.05 26.23
CA VAL A 9 8.04 22.68 25.20
C VAL A 9 7.42 22.55 23.81
N LYS A 10 7.34 23.68 23.08
CA LYS A 10 6.73 23.73 21.73
C LYS A 10 7.62 23.17 20.62
N ASP A 11 8.95 23.28 20.78
CA ASP A 11 9.95 22.79 19.83
C ASP A 11 11.25 22.46 20.58
N PRO A 12 11.55 21.17 20.82
CA PRO A 12 12.76 20.76 21.52
C PRO A 12 14.03 20.93 20.66
N PHE A 13 13.89 21.20 19.36
CA PHE A 13 15.01 21.42 18.43
C PHE A 13 15.28 22.91 18.19
N LYS A 14 14.67 23.80 18.97
CA LYS A 14 14.91 25.25 18.87
C LYS A 14 16.38 25.54 19.23
N GLY A 15 17.14 26.07 18.28
CA GLY A 15 18.59 26.31 18.43
C GLY A 15 19.48 25.14 18.00
N TYR A 16 18.90 23.98 17.65
CA TYR A 16 19.64 22.89 17.01
C TYR A 16 19.89 23.20 15.53
N SER A 17 21.11 23.66 15.23
CA SER A 17 21.64 23.74 13.86
C SER A 17 22.47 22.49 13.57
N SER A 18 21.98 21.65 12.67
CA SER A 18 22.75 20.55 12.11
C SER A 18 23.29 20.98 10.75
N ASP A 19 24.61 20.96 10.58
CA ASP A 19 25.26 21.12 9.26
C ASP A 19 25.01 19.90 8.36
N TYR A 20 24.43 18.82 8.91
CA TYR A 20 24.10 17.61 8.20
C TYR A 20 22.65 17.64 7.68
N SER A 21 22.49 17.60 6.36
CA SER A 21 21.20 17.43 5.67
C SER A 21 20.97 15.95 5.33
N LEU A 22 19.74 15.46 5.52
CA LEU A 22 19.33 14.12 5.10
C LEU A 22 19.58 13.93 3.60
N ASN A 23 20.35 12.89 3.23
CA ASN A 23 20.64 12.58 1.82
C ASN A 23 19.51 11.75 1.22
N ILE A 24 18.47 12.43 0.77
CA ILE A 24 17.25 11.81 0.21
C ILE A 24 17.47 11.15 -1.16
N ASN A 25 18.58 11.46 -1.84
CA ASN A 25 18.87 10.93 -3.17
C ASN A 25 19.59 9.57 -3.11
N THR A 26 20.26 9.24 -2.01
CA THR A 26 20.95 7.96 -1.89
C THR A 26 20.00 6.84 -1.46
N SER A 27 20.30 5.63 -1.95
CA SER A 27 19.71 4.40 -1.43
C SER A 27 20.71 3.74 -0.48
N ASN A 28 20.22 3.33 0.68
CA ASN A 28 21.03 2.73 1.74
C ASN A 28 20.93 1.20 1.73
N LEU A 29 20.45 0.63 0.63
CA LEU A 29 20.36 -0.81 0.42
C LEU A 29 21.76 -1.45 0.41
N LYS A 30 22.05 -2.25 1.44
CA LYS A 30 23.31 -3.01 1.55
C LYS A 30 23.26 -4.30 0.73
N GLN A 31 22.11 -4.98 0.68
CA GLN A 31 21.93 -6.26 0.01
C GLN A 31 20.52 -6.40 -0.60
N PRO A 32 20.35 -7.17 -1.70
CA PRO A 32 19.03 -7.56 -2.19
C PRO A 32 18.27 -8.38 -1.15
N LEU A 33 16.95 -8.24 -1.13
CA LEU A 33 16.08 -9.17 -0.39
C LEU A 33 16.29 -10.61 -0.87
N ALA A 34 16.23 -11.55 0.07
CA ALA A 34 16.36 -12.97 -0.24
C ALA A 34 15.29 -13.42 -1.25
N SER A 35 15.72 -14.09 -2.32
CA SER A 35 14.82 -14.67 -3.31
C SER A 35 14.24 -15.99 -2.80
N CYS A 36 13.03 -16.33 -3.25
CA CYS A 36 12.45 -17.64 -3.04
C CYS A 36 13.41 -18.72 -3.58
N VAL A 37 13.74 -19.71 -2.74
CA VAL A 37 14.68 -20.79 -3.07
C VAL A 37 14.11 -21.71 -4.16
N SER A 38 12.78 -21.84 -4.21
CA SER A 38 12.08 -22.81 -5.07
C SER A 38 11.49 -22.21 -6.35
N CYS A 39 11.60 -20.89 -6.58
CA CYS A 39 10.87 -20.22 -7.66
C CYS A 39 11.78 -19.31 -8.50
N GLN A 40 11.95 -19.65 -9.78
CA GLN A 40 12.76 -18.91 -10.74
C GLN A 40 12.30 -17.44 -10.92
N LEU A 41 10.99 -17.18 -10.80
CA LEU A 41 10.39 -15.84 -10.86
C LEU A 41 10.96 -14.87 -9.81
N CYS A 42 11.25 -15.37 -8.61
CA CYS A 42 11.80 -14.54 -7.53
C CYS A 42 13.32 -14.32 -7.66
N GLN A 43 14.00 -15.12 -8.48
CA GLN A 43 15.42 -14.95 -8.76
C GLN A 43 15.65 -13.84 -9.79
N THR A 44 14.74 -13.70 -10.77
CA THR A 44 14.78 -12.63 -11.78
C THR A 44 14.33 -11.27 -11.23
N SER A 45 13.47 -11.24 -10.20
CA SER A 45 12.98 -10.00 -9.60
C SER A 45 13.97 -9.29 -8.64
N GLN A 46 15.19 -9.81 -8.47
CA GLN A 46 16.16 -9.31 -7.49
C GLN A 46 16.55 -7.82 -7.66
N ARG A 47 16.64 -7.14 -6.51
CA ARG A 47 17.30 -5.83 -6.33
C ARG A 47 18.83 -5.98 -6.34
N LYS A 48 19.45 -6.42 -7.42
CA LYS A 48 20.93 -6.41 -7.46
C LYS A 48 21.45 -4.97 -7.35
N ARG A 49 22.29 -4.70 -6.35
CA ARG A 49 23.27 -3.61 -6.35
C ARG A 49 24.55 -4.21 -6.92
N THR A 50 25.10 -3.64 -7.99
CA THR A 50 26.38 -4.14 -8.55
C THR A 50 27.51 -3.74 -7.62
N THR A 51 28.19 -4.73 -7.03
CA THR A 51 29.47 -4.58 -6.34
C THR A 51 30.60 -4.37 -7.37
N SER A 52 30.46 -3.40 -8.27
CA SER A 52 31.54 -3.03 -9.19
C SER A 52 32.27 -1.80 -8.64
N GLU A 53 33.57 -1.94 -8.40
CA GLU A 53 34.51 -0.91 -7.92
C GLU A 53 34.70 0.28 -8.90
N HIS A 54 33.78 0.50 -9.84
CA HIS A 54 33.83 1.58 -10.81
C HIS A 54 32.90 2.74 -10.42
N VAL A 55 33.52 3.90 -10.21
CA VAL A 55 32.93 5.19 -9.80
C VAL A 55 31.76 5.64 -10.70
N SER A 56 31.65 5.14 -11.93
CA SER A 56 30.55 5.43 -12.86
C SER A 56 29.20 4.75 -12.52
N ALA A 57 29.19 3.72 -11.68
CA ALA A 57 27.97 3.00 -11.28
C ALA A 57 27.15 3.73 -10.19
N THR A 58 27.68 4.80 -9.60
CA THR A 58 27.09 5.46 -8.42
C THR A 58 25.86 6.33 -8.74
N ILE A 59 25.69 6.79 -9.98
CA ILE A 59 24.60 7.72 -10.36
C ILE A 59 23.32 6.98 -10.73
N GLU A 60 23.40 5.80 -11.35
CA GLU A 60 22.22 5.07 -11.85
C GLU A 60 21.39 4.39 -10.75
N ASP A 61 22.02 4.08 -9.62
CA ASP A 61 21.37 3.51 -8.44
C ASP A 61 20.80 4.57 -7.49
N ASN A 62 21.21 5.84 -7.61
CA ASN A 62 20.68 6.93 -6.81
C ASN A 62 19.30 7.37 -7.32
N PHE A 63 18.45 7.79 -6.39
CA PHE A 63 17.17 8.40 -6.71
C PHE A 63 17.37 9.82 -7.22
N LEU A 64 16.63 10.16 -8.27
CA LEU A 64 16.63 11.49 -8.85
C LEU A 64 15.32 12.20 -8.57
N ASN A 65 15.42 13.50 -8.28
CA ASN A 65 14.28 14.35 -8.11
C ASN A 65 13.73 14.79 -9.48
N ILE A 66 12.55 14.34 -9.84
CA ILE A 66 11.91 14.64 -11.13
C ILE A 66 11.64 16.14 -11.28
N PHE A 67 11.41 16.86 -10.17
CA PHE A 67 11.20 18.30 -10.20
C PHE A 67 12.38 19.11 -10.76
N ASP A 68 13.57 18.51 -10.81
CA ASP A 68 14.75 19.14 -11.37
C ASP A 68 14.92 18.85 -12.87
N PHE A 69 14.17 17.92 -13.47
CA PHE A 69 14.34 17.53 -14.88
C PHE A 69 14.15 18.71 -15.85
N SER A 70 13.21 19.61 -15.58
CA SER A 70 12.98 20.78 -16.42
C SER A 70 14.16 21.75 -16.47
N LYS A 71 14.96 21.80 -15.40
CA LYS A 71 16.16 22.66 -15.33
C LYS A 71 17.30 22.13 -16.20
N PHE A 72 17.35 20.81 -16.42
CA PHE A 72 18.47 20.13 -17.06
C PHE A 72 18.11 19.45 -18.38
N ASP A 73 16.90 19.64 -18.93
CA ASP A 73 16.44 18.95 -20.14
C ASP A 73 16.36 17.41 -20.00
N GLY A 74 15.95 16.95 -18.83
CA GLY A 74 15.61 15.54 -18.57
C GLY A 74 16.82 14.62 -18.33
N VAL A 75 16.61 13.33 -18.58
CA VAL A 75 17.50 12.25 -18.11
C VAL A 75 18.89 12.31 -18.76
N GLN A 76 18.99 12.77 -20.00
CA GLN A 76 20.22 12.71 -20.78
C GLN A 76 21.34 13.63 -20.26
N ASN A 77 21.00 14.65 -19.47
CA ASN A 77 21.95 15.60 -18.88
C ASN A 77 22.11 15.42 -17.35
N ILE A 78 21.59 14.32 -16.79
CA ILE A 78 21.71 13.97 -15.36
C ILE A 78 23.13 14.02 -14.79
N PRO A 79 24.22 13.65 -15.52
CA PRO A 79 25.58 13.74 -14.97
C PRO A 79 25.99 15.16 -14.52
N ASN A 80 25.26 16.20 -14.95
CA ASN A 80 25.49 17.58 -14.56
C ASN A 80 24.70 18.02 -13.30
N LEU A 81 23.81 17.17 -12.74
CA LEU A 81 23.02 17.47 -11.53
C LEU A 81 23.89 17.68 -10.28
N THR A 82 25.06 17.04 -10.22
CA THR A 82 25.95 17.06 -9.05
C THR A 82 27.06 18.11 -9.15
N SER A 83 27.25 18.75 -10.31
CA SER A 83 28.43 19.59 -10.59
C SER A 83 28.14 21.05 -10.99
N ILE A 84 26.88 21.46 -11.18
CA ILE A 84 26.55 22.82 -11.63
C ILE A 84 26.42 23.80 -10.44
N LYS A 85 27.18 24.90 -10.49
CA LYS A 85 27.03 26.06 -9.59
C LYS A 85 25.62 26.64 -9.73
N THR A 86 24.92 26.80 -8.60
CA THR A 86 23.51 27.23 -8.48
C THR A 86 23.16 28.54 -9.19
N ASN A 87 24.15 29.40 -9.48
CA ASN A 87 23.95 30.74 -10.04
C ASN A 87 23.75 30.78 -11.56
N LEU A 88 23.80 29.64 -12.28
CA LEU A 88 23.61 29.53 -13.73
C LEU A 88 22.27 28.89 -14.13
N LEU A 89 21.37 28.64 -13.16
CA LEU A 89 20.12 27.93 -13.41
C LEU A 89 19.08 28.83 -14.10
N PRO A 90 18.42 28.38 -15.18
CA PRO A 90 17.37 29.15 -15.84
C PRO A 90 16.17 29.36 -14.92
N SER A 91 15.42 30.45 -15.15
CA SER A 91 14.15 30.69 -14.45
C SER A 91 13.23 29.48 -14.58
N MET A 92 12.76 28.95 -13.44
CA MET A 92 11.99 27.71 -13.39
C MET A 92 10.75 27.73 -14.28
N TRP A 93 10.10 28.89 -14.44
CA TRP A 93 8.91 29.01 -15.28
C TRP A 93 9.19 28.76 -16.77
N PHE A 94 10.23 29.39 -17.30
CA PHE A 94 10.63 29.18 -18.70
C PHE A 94 11.24 27.80 -18.90
N ALA A 95 11.98 27.28 -17.91
CA ALA A 95 12.55 25.94 -17.95
C ALA A 95 11.46 24.86 -18.09
N ASP A 96 10.40 24.92 -17.28
CA ASP A 96 9.29 23.97 -17.36
C ASP A 96 8.56 24.03 -18.71
N TYR A 97 8.22 25.24 -19.16
CA TYR A 97 7.51 25.42 -20.43
C TYR A 97 8.36 24.91 -21.60
N ARG A 98 9.64 25.31 -21.66
CA ARG A 98 10.60 24.86 -22.68
C ARG A 98 10.72 23.34 -22.68
N TYR A 99 10.88 22.74 -21.50
CA TYR A 99 11.00 21.30 -21.35
C TYR A 99 9.74 20.58 -21.84
N VAL A 100 8.55 20.95 -21.33
CA VAL A 100 7.27 20.34 -21.71
C VAL A 100 6.96 20.52 -23.20
N TYR A 101 7.33 21.66 -23.79
CA TYR A 101 7.13 21.92 -25.22
C TYR A 101 8.03 21.03 -26.08
N ARG A 102 9.30 20.86 -25.69
CA ARG A 102 10.28 20.01 -26.40
C ARG A 102 10.03 18.50 -26.19
N HIS A 103 9.58 18.10 -25.01
CA HIS A 103 9.33 16.69 -24.65
C HIS A 103 7.96 16.24 -25.15
N ALA A 104 7.88 15.90 -26.44
CA ALA A 104 6.63 15.50 -27.10
C ALA A 104 6.18 14.07 -26.75
N LEU A 105 4.87 13.82 -26.87
CA LEU A 105 4.30 12.47 -26.77
C LEU A 105 4.41 11.75 -28.12
N ASN A 106 5.46 10.94 -28.26
CA ASN A 106 5.81 10.27 -29.52
C ASN A 106 4.89 9.09 -29.85
N HIS A 107 4.27 8.48 -28.84
CA HIS A 107 3.44 7.29 -28.97
C HIS A 107 2.07 7.56 -29.61
N ASN A 108 1.50 6.54 -30.26
CA ASN A 108 0.17 6.59 -30.87
C ASN A 108 -0.86 5.85 -30.02
N TYR A 109 -2.08 6.38 -29.97
CA TYR A 109 -3.20 5.89 -29.16
C TYR A 109 -4.44 5.70 -30.03
N PRO A 110 -4.50 4.60 -30.83
CA PRO A 110 -5.60 4.37 -31.75
C PRO A 110 -6.91 4.08 -31.00
N SER A 111 -8.04 4.45 -31.61
CA SER A 111 -9.36 4.05 -31.12
C SER A 111 -9.54 2.54 -31.29
N VAL A 112 -10.02 1.87 -30.23
CA VAL A 112 -10.31 0.44 -30.24
C VAL A 112 -11.80 0.13 -30.48
N MET A 113 -12.62 1.15 -30.70
CA MET A 113 -14.10 1.05 -30.75
C MET A 113 -14.61 -0.02 -31.71
N GLU A 114 -14.22 0.05 -32.99
CA GLU A 114 -14.71 -0.87 -34.01
C GLU A 114 -14.33 -2.32 -33.68
N LYS A 115 -13.09 -2.53 -33.23
CA LYS A 115 -12.58 -3.85 -32.85
C LYS A 115 -13.34 -4.45 -31.67
N VAL A 116 -13.65 -3.63 -30.66
CA VAL A 116 -14.44 -4.05 -29.50
C VAL A 116 -15.84 -4.48 -29.91
N MET A 117 -16.52 -3.70 -30.76
CA MET A 117 -17.88 -4.00 -31.20
C MET A 117 -17.98 -5.22 -32.12
N ILE A 118 -16.91 -5.53 -32.86
CA ILE A 118 -16.85 -6.69 -33.77
C ILE A 118 -16.40 -7.97 -33.04
N SER A 119 -15.88 -7.85 -31.82
CA SER A 119 -15.36 -8.98 -31.03
C SER A 119 -16.40 -10.08 -30.84
N ASN A 120 -15.95 -11.33 -30.89
CA ASN A 120 -16.83 -12.49 -30.74
C ASN A 120 -17.54 -12.50 -29.37
N ARG A 121 -16.82 -12.09 -28.31
CA ARG A 121 -17.36 -12.03 -26.95
C ARG A 121 -18.53 -11.04 -26.83
N VAL A 122 -18.44 -9.86 -27.45
CA VAL A 122 -19.55 -8.90 -27.50
C VAL A 122 -20.70 -9.42 -28.35
N LYS A 123 -20.43 -10.05 -29.50
CA LYS A 123 -21.48 -10.64 -30.35
C LYS A 123 -22.30 -11.70 -29.62
N ILE A 124 -21.63 -12.64 -28.93
CA ILE A 124 -22.31 -13.69 -28.14
C ILE A 124 -23.14 -13.08 -27.01
N ALA A 125 -22.61 -12.09 -26.29
CA ALA A 125 -23.36 -11.43 -25.21
C ALA A 125 -24.57 -10.65 -25.75
N LEU A 126 -24.45 -10.01 -26.92
CA LEU A 126 -25.55 -9.36 -27.61
C LEU A 126 -26.64 -10.38 -27.98
N GLU A 127 -26.28 -11.48 -28.62
CA GLU A 127 -27.21 -12.54 -29.04
C GLU A 127 -27.94 -13.15 -27.84
N LYS A 128 -27.21 -13.45 -26.75
CA LYS A 128 -27.78 -13.93 -25.49
C LYS A 128 -28.81 -12.94 -24.93
N GLN A 129 -28.46 -11.66 -24.83
CA GLN A 129 -29.36 -10.65 -24.29
C GLN A 129 -30.61 -10.40 -25.16
N ILE A 130 -30.47 -10.53 -26.49
CA ILE A 130 -31.60 -10.47 -27.42
C ILE A 130 -32.54 -11.66 -27.20
N ALA A 131 -31.98 -12.87 -27.06
CA ALA A 131 -32.77 -14.08 -26.84
C ALA A 131 -33.52 -14.05 -25.49
N GLU A 132 -32.90 -13.51 -24.44
CA GLU A 132 -33.51 -13.45 -23.10
C GLU A 132 -34.57 -12.34 -22.94
N THR A 133 -34.36 -11.18 -23.55
CA THR A 133 -35.26 -10.01 -23.34
C THR A 133 -36.21 -9.74 -24.50
N GLY A 134 -36.07 -10.42 -25.64
CA GLY A 134 -36.86 -10.17 -26.86
C GLY A 134 -36.68 -8.76 -27.45
N SER A 135 -35.65 -8.03 -26.99
CA SER A 135 -35.38 -6.65 -27.42
C SER A 135 -34.87 -6.59 -28.86
N SER A 136 -35.10 -5.47 -29.56
CA SER A 136 -34.61 -5.30 -30.93
C SER A 136 -33.08 -5.26 -31.00
N ILE A 137 -32.50 -5.83 -32.06
CA ILE A 137 -31.04 -5.87 -32.29
C ILE A 137 -30.43 -4.46 -32.20
N THR A 138 -31.11 -3.46 -32.76
CA THR A 138 -30.65 -2.06 -32.76
C THR A 138 -30.58 -1.50 -31.35
N TYR A 139 -31.56 -1.79 -30.50
CA TYR A 139 -31.57 -1.33 -29.10
C TYR A 139 -30.39 -1.90 -28.32
N VAL A 140 -30.15 -3.22 -28.41
CA VAL A 140 -29.07 -3.89 -27.68
C VAL A 140 -27.69 -3.45 -28.20
N LYS A 141 -27.53 -3.24 -29.51
CA LYS A 141 -26.30 -2.65 -30.09
C LYS A 141 -26.05 -1.23 -29.56
N ASN A 142 -27.08 -0.38 -29.52
CA ASN A 142 -26.96 0.96 -28.96
C ASN A 142 -26.62 0.94 -27.46
N LYS A 143 -27.13 -0.05 -26.72
CA LYS A 143 -26.78 -0.29 -25.32
C LYS A 143 -25.30 -0.64 -25.15
N ALA A 144 -24.77 -1.56 -25.97
CA ALA A 144 -23.34 -1.90 -25.98
C ALA A 144 -22.45 -0.68 -26.34
N LEU A 145 -22.87 0.12 -27.32
CA LEU A 145 -22.21 1.37 -27.66
C LEU A 145 -22.23 2.35 -26.48
N GLY A 146 -23.37 2.49 -25.80
CA GLY A 146 -23.50 3.29 -24.58
C GLY A 146 -22.47 2.88 -23.52
N TYR A 147 -22.34 1.58 -23.26
CA TYR A 147 -21.31 1.05 -22.35
C TYR A 147 -19.89 1.37 -22.81
N PHE A 148 -19.59 1.25 -24.11
CA PHE A 148 -18.28 1.63 -24.63
C PHE A 148 -17.99 3.12 -24.42
N TYR A 149 -18.93 4.02 -24.75
CA TYR A 149 -18.76 5.47 -24.58
C TYR A 149 -18.66 5.89 -23.12
N GLU A 150 -19.36 5.20 -22.24
CA GLU A 150 -19.22 5.37 -20.79
C GLU A 150 -17.80 4.99 -20.34
N MET A 151 -17.21 3.92 -20.88
CA MET A 151 -15.89 3.46 -20.45
C MET A 151 -14.73 4.23 -21.10
N LYS A 152 -14.80 4.53 -22.40
CA LYS A 152 -13.63 4.86 -23.23
C LYS A 152 -12.74 5.99 -22.70
N ALA A 153 -11.44 5.82 -22.83
CA ALA A 153 -10.47 6.91 -22.76
C ALA A 153 -10.44 7.67 -24.10
N SER A 154 -10.01 8.93 -24.09
CA SER A 154 -9.91 9.77 -25.27
C SER A 154 -8.62 10.59 -25.25
N LEU A 155 -7.48 9.89 -25.17
CA LEU A 155 -6.18 10.48 -24.91
C LEU A 155 -5.83 11.55 -25.96
N SER A 156 -5.52 12.75 -25.49
CA SER A 156 -5.17 13.89 -26.34
C SER A 156 -3.76 14.37 -26.01
N LYS A 157 -2.86 14.30 -27.00
CA LYS A 157 -1.46 14.72 -26.84
C LYS A 157 -1.34 16.19 -26.40
N PHE A 158 -2.19 17.07 -26.92
CA PHE A 158 -2.21 18.48 -26.55
C PHE A 158 -2.63 18.68 -25.09
N ILE A 159 -3.71 18.02 -24.67
CA ILE A 159 -4.21 18.12 -23.29
C ILE A 159 -3.20 17.55 -22.31
N CYS A 160 -2.61 16.38 -22.60
CA CYS A 160 -1.56 15.81 -21.78
C CYS A 160 -0.36 16.75 -21.62
N ARG A 161 0.04 17.48 -22.67
CA ARG A 161 1.11 18.49 -22.58
C ARG A 161 0.74 19.64 -21.65
N CYS A 162 -0.47 20.19 -21.78
CA CYS A 162 -0.97 21.23 -20.88
C CYS A 162 -1.02 20.73 -19.43
N CYS A 163 -1.50 19.51 -19.21
CA CYS A 163 -1.51 18.86 -17.90
C CYS A 163 -0.09 18.67 -17.34
N ALA A 164 0.87 18.22 -18.13
CA ALA A 164 2.25 18.02 -17.69
C ALA A 164 2.88 19.33 -17.16
N TYR A 165 2.64 20.46 -17.85
CA TYR A 165 3.05 21.78 -17.37
C TYR A 165 2.37 22.18 -16.06
N ALA A 166 1.06 21.96 -15.94
CA ALA A 166 0.32 22.23 -14.71
C ALA A 166 0.82 21.36 -13.53
N LEU A 167 1.09 20.08 -13.76
CA LEU A 167 1.58 19.14 -12.75
C LEU A 167 2.92 19.57 -12.15
N TYR A 168 3.84 20.13 -12.94
CA TYR A 168 5.07 20.73 -12.43
C TYR A 168 4.83 21.84 -11.39
N LYS A 169 3.77 22.64 -11.56
CA LYS A 169 3.42 23.70 -10.60
C LYS A 169 2.70 23.14 -9.38
N ILE A 170 1.82 22.17 -9.62
CA ILE A 170 1.02 21.55 -8.56
C ILE A 170 1.92 20.73 -7.63
N PHE A 171 2.67 19.78 -8.18
CA PHE A 171 3.46 18.85 -7.39
C PHE A 171 4.59 19.52 -6.60
N ARG A 172 5.30 20.51 -7.15
CA ARG A 172 6.34 21.24 -6.39
C ARG A 172 5.83 22.05 -5.21
N LYS A 173 4.54 22.40 -5.21
CA LYS A 173 3.94 23.09 -4.05
C LYS A 173 3.35 22.11 -3.04
N LEU A 174 2.91 20.93 -3.49
CA LEU A 174 2.39 19.87 -2.63
C LEU A 174 3.50 19.00 -2.01
N MET A 175 4.62 18.81 -2.69
CA MET A 175 5.65 17.83 -2.36
C MET A 175 7.01 18.51 -2.36
N LYS A 176 7.88 18.15 -1.41
CA LYS A 176 9.26 18.67 -1.33
C LYS A 176 10.11 18.10 -2.46
N THR A 177 10.02 16.78 -2.66
CA THR A 177 10.73 16.05 -3.72
C THR A 177 9.90 14.89 -4.27
N LEU A 178 10.13 14.54 -5.53
CA LEU A 178 9.62 13.31 -6.15
C LEU A 178 10.79 12.49 -6.67
N LEU A 179 11.10 11.40 -5.96
CA LEU A 179 12.31 10.60 -6.11
C LEU A 179 12.02 9.32 -6.90
N VAL A 180 12.75 9.11 -7.99
CA VAL A 180 12.66 7.89 -8.83
C VAL A 180 14.04 7.37 -9.17
N CYS A 181 14.22 6.05 -9.16
CA CYS A 181 15.47 5.39 -9.51
C CYS A 181 15.59 5.22 -11.04
N PRO A 182 16.62 5.79 -11.70
CA PRO A 182 16.83 5.69 -13.15
C PRO A 182 16.95 4.25 -13.65
N ARG A 183 17.66 3.38 -12.93
CA ARG A 183 17.83 1.97 -13.30
C ARG A 183 16.50 1.22 -13.38
N GLN A 184 15.57 1.51 -12.48
CA GLN A 184 14.23 0.90 -12.53
C GLN A 184 13.47 1.34 -13.79
N MET A 185 13.58 2.62 -14.16
CA MET A 185 12.98 3.16 -15.37
C MET A 185 13.63 2.62 -16.65
N GLN A 186 14.95 2.38 -16.65
CA GLN A 186 15.65 1.74 -17.76
C GLN A 186 15.08 0.33 -18.03
N LYS A 187 14.85 -0.48 -16.99
CA LYS A 187 14.21 -1.80 -17.13
C LYS A 187 12.81 -1.73 -17.75
N ILE A 188 12.01 -0.74 -17.35
CA ILE A 188 10.68 -0.52 -17.94
C ILE A 188 10.81 -0.16 -19.42
N LYS A 189 11.77 0.72 -19.75
CA LYS A 189 12.04 1.10 -21.14
C LYS A 189 12.54 -0.08 -21.99
N GLU A 190 13.32 -0.99 -21.42
CA GLU A 190 13.73 -2.24 -22.07
C GLU A 190 12.53 -3.15 -22.32
N ALA A 191 11.65 -3.32 -21.33
CA ALA A 191 10.43 -4.09 -21.47
C ALA A 191 9.52 -3.50 -22.57
N GLU A 192 9.39 -2.17 -22.64
CA GLU A 192 8.59 -1.50 -23.67
C GLU A 192 9.14 -1.73 -25.09
N LYS A 193 10.47 -1.73 -25.26
CA LYS A 193 11.11 -1.96 -26.57
C LYS A 193 10.79 -3.33 -27.18
N THR A 194 10.38 -4.31 -26.37
CA THR A 194 9.95 -5.64 -26.86
C THR A 194 8.64 -5.58 -27.64
N GLY A 195 7.85 -4.51 -27.47
CA GLY A 195 6.50 -4.39 -28.03
C GLY A 195 5.41 -5.10 -27.23
N ILE A 196 5.76 -5.85 -26.19
CA ILE A 196 4.81 -6.49 -25.26
C ILE A 196 4.19 -5.40 -24.36
N PRO A 197 2.85 -5.33 -24.21
CA PRO A 197 2.20 -4.31 -23.41
C PRO A 197 2.56 -4.42 -21.92
N ILE A 198 2.69 -3.26 -21.26
CA ILE A 198 3.03 -3.13 -19.84
C ILE A 198 1.78 -2.81 -19.03
N ILE A 199 1.65 -3.46 -17.87
CA ILE A 199 0.60 -3.22 -16.89
C ILE A 199 1.23 -2.80 -15.57
N TYR A 200 1.01 -1.54 -15.19
CA TYR A 200 1.43 -1.01 -13.90
C TYR A 200 0.41 -1.36 -12.82
N LEU A 201 0.90 -1.94 -11.73
CA LEU A 201 0.09 -2.45 -10.62
C LEU A 201 0.51 -1.77 -9.31
N PRO A 202 0.13 -0.50 -9.13
CA PRO A 202 0.45 0.27 -7.93
C PRO A 202 -0.30 -0.19 -6.67
N LEU A 203 0.37 -0.04 -5.53
CA LEU A 203 -0.30 0.14 -4.23
C LEU A 203 -0.97 1.51 -4.17
N HIS A 204 -2.05 1.64 -3.40
CA HIS A 204 -2.88 2.83 -3.36
C HIS A 204 -2.86 3.50 -1.98
N ARG A 205 -2.18 4.65 -1.91
CA ARG A 205 -1.98 5.47 -0.72
C ARG A 205 -2.65 6.85 -0.82
N SER A 206 -2.60 7.50 -1.97
CA SER A 206 -3.09 8.88 -2.19
C SER A 206 -3.85 9.01 -3.52
N HIS A 207 -4.66 10.07 -3.67
CA HIS A 207 -5.24 10.44 -4.97
C HIS A 207 -4.20 11.01 -5.94
N LEU A 208 -2.98 11.30 -5.50
CA LEU A 208 -1.91 11.64 -6.44
C LEU A 208 -1.39 10.42 -7.20
N ASP A 209 -1.54 9.20 -6.66
CA ASP A 209 -0.95 7.98 -7.21
C ASP A 209 -1.30 7.78 -8.70
N TYR A 210 -2.57 8.02 -9.07
CA TYR A 210 -3.05 7.87 -10.46
C TYR A 210 -2.30 8.76 -11.46
N LEU A 211 -1.79 9.90 -11.00
CA LEU A 211 -1.11 10.87 -11.85
C LEU A 211 0.39 10.65 -11.83
N LEU A 212 0.95 10.10 -10.75
CA LEU A 212 2.39 9.96 -10.58
C LEU A 212 3.00 9.02 -11.61
N ILE A 213 2.47 7.80 -11.80
CA ILE A 213 3.04 6.87 -12.80
C ILE A 213 3.00 7.49 -14.20
N THR A 214 1.83 7.97 -14.62
CA THR A 214 1.66 8.61 -15.94
C THR A 214 2.62 9.78 -16.14
N TRP A 215 2.83 10.61 -15.12
CA TRP A 215 3.75 11.73 -15.19
C TRP A 215 5.22 11.30 -15.21
N ILE A 216 5.58 10.29 -14.41
CA ILE A 216 6.94 9.73 -14.35
C ILE A 216 7.30 9.11 -15.70
N VAL A 217 6.50 8.18 -16.22
CA VAL A 217 6.85 7.45 -17.47
C VAL A 217 6.97 8.40 -18.68
N TRP A 218 6.22 9.51 -18.69
CA TRP A 218 6.36 10.56 -19.69
C TRP A 218 7.78 11.13 -19.78
N HIS A 219 8.47 11.33 -18.65
CA HIS A 219 9.85 11.85 -18.63
C HIS A 219 10.86 10.92 -19.31
N TRP A 220 10.61 9.62 -19.32
CA TRP A 220 11.49 8.62 -19.94
C TRP A 220 11.13 8.30 -21.40
N ASP A 221 10.17 9.01 -21.98
CA ASP A 221 9.57 8.72 -23.29
C ASP A 221 9.05 7.28 -23.36
N ILE A 222 8.30 6.90 -22.31
CA ILE A 222 7.57 5.64 -22.24
C ILE A 222 6.08 5.93 -22.49
N ARG A 223 5.39 5.01 -23.16
CA ARG A 223 3.97 5.10 -23.47
C ARG A 223 3.15 5.26 -22.19
N LEU A 224 2.34 6.32 -22.15
CA LEU A 224 1.37 6.57 -21.07
C LEU A 224 0.38 5.41 -20.93
N PRO A 225 0.06 4.99 -19.70
CA PRO A 225 -0.92 3.94 -19.45
C PRO A 225 -2.37 4.45 -19.56
N HIS A 226 -3.29 3.53 -19.86
CA HIS A 226 -4.72 3.77 -19.64
C HIS A 226 -5.07 3.42 -18.20
N ILE A 227 -5.63 4.38 -17.48
CA ILE A 227 -5.86 4.26 -16.03
C ILE A 227 -7.29 3.80 -15.78
N ALA A 228 -7.46 2.67 -15.08
CA ALA A 228 -8.79 2.23 -14.65
C ALA A 228 -9.30 3.10 -13.51
N SER A 229 -10.40 3.81 -13.73
CA SER A 229 -10.97 4.76 -12.78
C SER A 229 -12.42 4.41 -12.43
N GLY A 230 -12.83 4.62 -11.18
CA GLY A 230 -14.23 4.36 -10.79
C GLY A 230 -15.17 5.42 -11.35
N ASP A 231 -16.34 5.03 -11.87
CA ASP A 231 -17.29 5.95 -12.52
C ASP A 231 -17.85 7.05 -11.59
N ASN A 232 -17.75 6.87 -10.26
CA ASN A 232 -18.04 7.93 -9.28
C ASN A 232 -17.23 9.23 -9.52
N LEU A 233 -16.08 9.14 -10.20
CA LEU A 233 -15.25 10.28 -10.54
C LEU A 233 -15.74 11.01 -11.80
N ASN A 234 -16.49 10.35 -12.70
CA ASN A 234 -16.92 10.93 -13.97
C ASN A 234 -18.02 12.01 -13.82
N LEU A 235 -18.75 12.02 -12.69
CA LEU A 235 -20.01 12.77 -12.50
C LEU A 235 -19.89 14.31 -12.39
N THR A 236 -18.69 14.89 -12.32
CA THR A 236 -18.53 16.33 -11.98
C THR A 236 -17.89 17.18 -13.09
N GLY A 237 -18.12 16.86 -14.36
CA GLY A 237 -17.69 17.69 -15.50
C GLY A 237 -16.19 17.68 -15.82
N PHE A 238 -15.33 17.21 -14.91
CA PHE A 238 -13.89 16.97 -15.16
C PHE A 238 -13.59 15.60 -15.80
N GLY A 239 -14.62 14.77 -16.02
CA GLY A 239 -14.48 13.46 -16.64
C GLY A 239 -13.83 13.53 -18.03
N TRP A 240 -14.13 14.55 -18.83
CA TRP A 240 -13.50 14.73 -20.16
C TRP A 240 -11.99 14.94 -20.06
N LEU A 241 -11.52 15.68 -19.05
CA LEU A 241 -10.10 15.94 -18.83
C LEU A 241 -9.37 14.65 -18.44
N LEU A 242 -9.95 13.88 -17.52
CA LEU A 242 -9.39 12.58 -17.13
C LEU A 242 -9.35 11.59 -18.30
N ARG A 243 -10.39 11.54 -19.14
CA ARG A 243 -10.37 10.73 -20.38
C ARG A 243 -9.29 11.20 -21.33
N ALA A 244 -9.09 12.52 -21.43
CA ALA A 244 -8.06 13.13 -22.25
C ALA A 244 -6.64 12.83 -21.77
N THR A 245 -6.46 12.48 -20.49
CA THR A 245 -5.19 12.02 -19.93
C THR A 245 -5.06 10.49 -19.83
N GLY A 246 -6.01 9.73 -20.37
CA GLY A 246 -5.93 8.26 -20.44
C GLY A 246 -6.81 7.49 -19.46
N ALA A 247 -7.64 8.14 -18.63
CA ALA A 247 -8.54 7.44 -17.74
C ALA A 247 -9.70 6.79 -18.51
N PHE A 248 -9.99 5.53 -18.20
CA PHE A 248 -11.21 4.85 -18.62
C PHE A 248 -12.04 4.49 -17.38
N PHE A 249 -13.35 4.68 -17.46
CA PHE A 249 -14.23 4.56 -16.30
C PHE A 249 -14.87 3.18 -16.22
N ILE A 250 -14.87 2.61 -15.01
CA ILE A 250 -15.50 1.33 -14.71
C ILE A 250 -16.55 1.50 -13.62
N ARG A 251 -17.67 0.80 -13.78
CA ARG A 251 -18.75 0.77 -12.80
C ARG A 251 -18.26 0.08 -11.53
N ARG A 252 -18.53 0.68 -10.37
CA ARG A 252 -18.31 0.03 -9.08
C ARG A 252 -19.63 -0.54 -8.58
N LYS A 253 -19.63 -1.77 -8.07
CA LYS A 253 -20.79 -2.29 -7.34
C LYS A 253 -20.87 -1.55 -5.99
N VAL A 254 -21.76 -0.56 -5.88
CA VAL A 254 -21.89 0.21 -4.63
C VAL A 254 -22.86 -0.47 -3.67
N ASN A 255 -23.89 -1.15 -4.19
CA ASN A 255 -24.90 -1.87 -3.41
C ASN A 255 -25.08 -3.33 -3.89
N PRO A 256 -25.54 -4.26 -3.04
CA PRO A 256 -25.92 -5.63 -3.45
C PRO A 256 -27.00 -5.65 -4.55
N GLU A 257 -27.91 -4.67 -4.52
CA GLU A 257 -29.04 -4.47 -5.45
C GLU A 257 -28.64 -3.76 -6.75
N ASP A 258 -27.38 -3.35 -6.90
CA ASP A 258 -26.89 -2.60 -8.04
C ASP A 258 -26.66 -3.55 -9.24
N VAL A 259 -27.68 -3.69 -10.09
CA VAL A 259 -27.67 -4.56 -11.29
C VAL A 259 -26.70 -4.05 -12.36
N GLY A 260 -26.26 -2.78 -12.27
CA GLY A 260 -25.51 -2.10 -13.34
C GLY A 260 -24.16 -2.72 -13.71
N GLY A 261 -23.52 -3.48 -12.81
CA GLY A 261 -22.27 -4.22 -13.07
C GLY A 261 -22.46 -5.72 -13.33
N ASN A 262 -23.67 -6.25 -13.11
CA ASN A 262 -24.00 -7.65 -13.38
C ASN A 262 -24.49 -7.85 -14.83
N ASP A 263 -24.55 -6.80 -15.65
CA ASP A 263 -24.91 -6.94 -17.05
C ASP A 263 -23.81 -7.68 -17.81
N ASP A 264 -24.11 -8.89 -18.28
CA ASP A 264 -23.21 -9.73 -19.08
C ASP A 264 -22.68 -8.98 -20.30
N LEU A 265 -23.49 -8.11 -20.91
CA LEU A 265 -23.08 -7.29 -22.05
C LEU A 265 -22.05 -6.25 -21.63
N TYR A 266 -22.23 -5.58 -20.49
CA TYR A 266 -21.24 -4.62 -19.98
C TYR A 266 -19.89 -5.31 -19.74
N ARG A 267 -19.90 -6.49 -19.14
CA ARG A 267 -18.70 -7.30 -18.87
C ARG A 267 -18.00 -7.72 -20.16
N ALA A 268 -18.76 -8.17 -21.15
CA ALA A 268 -18.23 -8.52 -22.46
C ALA A 268 -17.56 -7.32 -23.16
N VAL A 269 -18.16 -6.13 -23.07
CA VAL A 269 -17.59 -4.89 -23.61
C VAL A 269 -16.33 -4.49 -22.86
N LEU A 270 -16.33 -4.52 -21.52
CA LEU A 270 -15.16 -4.16 -20.70
C LEU A 270 -13.98 -5.10 -20.97
N HIS A 271 -14.21 -6.42 -20.98
CA HIS A 271 -13.16 -7.38 -21.28
C HIS A 271 -12.58 -7.11 -22.67
N SER A 272 -13.43 -7.02 -23.69
CA SER A 272 -13.01 -6.79 -25.07
C SER A 272 -12.27 -5.46 -25.22
N TYR A 273 -12.69 -4.41 -24.50
CA TYR A 273 -12.00 -3.12 -24.45
C TYR A 273 -10.57 -3.25 -23.91
N MET A 274 -10.39 -3.93 -22.77
CA MET A 274 -9.06 -4.16 -22.21
C MET A 274 -8.19 -5.02 -23.14
N THR A 275 -8.75 -6.09 -23.72
CA THR A 275 -8.05 -6.95 -24.68
C THR A 275 -7.56 -6.16 -25.90
N GLU A 276 -8.41 -5.31 -26.49
CA GLU A 276 -8.04 -4.53 -27.67
C GLU A 276 -7.04 -3.41 -27.37
N ILE A 277 -7.05 -2.86 -26.15
CA ILE A 277 -5.98 -1.96 -25.69
C ILE A 277 -4.64 -2.69 -25.66
N LEU A 278 -4.59 -3.86 -25.02
CA LEU A 278 -3.38 -4.68 -24.89
C LEU A 278 -2.87 -5.17 -26.25
N LYS A 279 -3.77 -5.61 -27.15
CA LYS A 279 -3.43 -5.97 -28.54
C LYS A 279 -2.79 -4.82 -29.32
N SER A 280 -3.18 -3.59 -29.01
CA SER A 280 -2.60 -2.39 -29.62
C SER A 280 -1.24 -2.00 -29.00
N GLY A 281 -0.69 -2.85 -28.11
CA GLY A 281 0.53 -2.63 -27.34
C GLY A 281 0.42 -1.49 -26.33
N MET A 282 -0.79 -0.98 -26.06
CA MET A 282 -0.99 0.15 -25.15
C MET A 282 -0.90 -0.34 -23.70
N SER A 283 -0.29 0.48 -22.84
CA SER A 283 -0.11 0.13 -21.43
C SER A 283 -1.39 0.35 -20.62
N LEU A 284 -1.52 -0.38 -19.50
CA LEU A 284 -2.61 -0.26 -18.54
C LEU A 284 -2.08 0.11 -17.15
N GLU A 285 -2.90 0.79 -16.36
CA GLU A 285 -2.65 1.04 -14.94
C GLU A 285 -3.92 0.77 -14.14
N PHE A 286 -3.84 -0.07 -13.11
CA PHE A 286 -4.93 -0.26 -12.16
C PHE A 286 -4.46 -0.76 -10.79
N PHE A 287 -5.22 -0.43 -9.75
CA PHE A 287 -4.90 -0.77 -8.37
C PHE A 287 -5.50 -2.12 -8.00
N LEU A 288 -4.66 -3.11 -7.72
CA LEU A 288 -5.11 -4.42 -7.24
C LEU A 288 -5.83 -4.31 -5.90
N GLU A 289 -5.46 -3.38 -5.02
CA GLU A 289 -6.13 -3.18 -3.72
C GLU A 289 -7.60 -2.72 -3.85
N GLY A 290 -7.98 -2.16 -5.01
CA GLY A 290 -9.33 -1.67 -5.32
C GLY A 290 -9.76 -0.38 -4.59
N THR A 291 -9.09 -0.01 -3.50
CA THR A 291 -9.30 1.23 -2.75
C THR A 291 -8.00 1.66 -2.09
N ARG A 292 -7.87 2.94 -1.75
CA ARG A 292 -6.77 3.44 -0.92
C ARG A 292 -6.77 2.76 0.44
N SER A 293 -5.56 2.47 0.92
CA SER A 293 -5.34 2.09 2.31
C SER A 293 -5.69 3.25 3.24
N ARG A 294 -6.48 2.94 4.27
CA ARG A 294 -6.89 3.90 5.30
C ARG A 294 -6.02 3.83 6.53
N PHE A 295 -5.35 2.71 6.75
CA PHE A 295 -4.58 2.43 7.95
C PHE A 295 -3.11 2.12 7.66
N GLY A 296 -2.55 2.67 6.56
CA GLY A 296 -1.11 2.64 6.27
C GLY A 296 -0.52 1.29 5.80
N LYS A 297 -1.23 0.17 5.98
CA LYS A 297 -0.82 -1.17 5.53
C LYS A 297 -1.32 -1.53 4.13
N SER A 298 -0.67 -2.45 3.44
CA SER A 298 -1.18 -2.99 2.17
C SER A 298 -2.50 -3.73 2.37
N LEU A 299 -3.38 -3.68 1.39
CA LEU A 299 -4.65 -4.38 1.35
C LEU A 299 -4.54 -5.64 0.50
N LEU A 300 -5.44 -6.58 0.74
CA LEU A 300 -5.53 -7.78 -0.09
C LEU A 300 -5.97 -7.46 -1.53
N PRO A 301 -5.39 -8.13 -2.54
CA PRO A 301 -5.71 -7.89 -3.94
C PRO A 301 -7.16 -8.27 -4.28
N LYS A 302 -7.72 -7.51 -5.21
CA LYS A 302 -9.01 -7.71 -5.88
C LYS A 302 -8.71 -8.11 -7.32
N ASN A 303 -9.13 -9.33 -7.66
CA ASN A 303 -8.64 -9.98 -8.87
C ASN A 303 -9.44 -9.68 -10.14
N GLY A 304 -10.40 -8.75 -10.09
CA GLY A 304 -11.33 -8.58 -11.19
C GLY A 304 -10.72 -8.00 -12.47
N LEU A 305 -9.83 -7.01 -12.39
CA LEU A 305 -9.21 -6.48 -13.61
C LEU A 305 -8.11 -7.39 -14.14
N ILE A 306 -7.35 -8.04 -13.24
CA ILE A 306 -6.28 -8.96 -13.63
C ILE A 306 -6.83 -10.26 -14.22
N SER A 307 -8.05 -10.70 -13.89
CA SER A 307 -8.69 -11.84 -14.55
C SER A 307 -8.93 -11.60 -16.04
N ASN A 308 -9.30 -10.37 -16.45
CA ASN A 308 -9.44 -10.02 -17.88
C ASN A 308 -8.13 -10.13 -18.64
N VAL A 309 -7.05 -9.71 -17.99
CA VAL A 309 -5.69 -9.79 -18.54
C VAL A 309 -5.31 -11.26 -18.69
N TYR A 310 -5.53 -12.06 -17.65
CA TYR A 310 -5.25 -13.50 -17.68
C TYR A 310 -6.04 -14.23 -18.77
N GLU A 311 -7.35 -13.99 -18.87
CA GLU A 311 -8.18 -14.58 -19.92
C GLU A 311 -7.69 -14.17 -21.31
N SER A 312 -7.36 -12.89 -21.51
CA SER A 312 -6.85 -12.39 -22.81
C SER A 312 -5.56 -13.08 -23.26
N VAL A 313 -4.65 -13.37 -22.33
CA VAL A 313 -3.40 -14.09 -22.60
C VAL A 313 -3.67 -15.59 -22.80
N LYS A 314 -4.50 -16.20 -21.95
CA LYS A 314 -4.86 -17.62 -22.03
C LYS A 314 -5.56 -17.96 -23.35
N GLU A 315 -6.45 -17.09 -23.82
CA GLU A 315 -7.14 -17.22 -25.11
C GLU A 315 -6.23 -16.92 -26.31
N LYS A 316 -4.95 -16.58 -26.08
CA LYS A 316 -3.98 -16.14 -27.09
C LYS A 316 -4.45 -14.93 -27.92
N SER A 317 -5.40 -14.17 -27.38
CA SER A 317 -5.82 -12.88 -27.96
C SER A 317 -4.71 -11.84 -27.81
N VAL A 318 -3.96 -11.91 -26.71
CA VAL A 318 -2.74 -11.14 -26.45
C VAL A 318 -1.62 -12.17 -26.25
N GLN A 319 -0.44 -11.94 -26.84
CA GLN A 319 0.67 -12.88 -26.73
C GLN A 319 1.14 -13.05 -25.28
N ASP A 320 1.42 -11.93 -24.61
CA ASP A 320 1.76 -11.86 -23.19
C ASP A 320 1.64 -10.40 -22.71
N VAL A 321 1.86 -10.17 -21.42
CA VAL A 321 1.92 -8.84 -20.80
C VAL A 321 3.04 -8.78 -19.78
N PHE A 322 3.69 -7.62 -19.65
CA PHE A 322 4.58 -7.34 -18.51
C PHE A 322 3.76 -6.81 -17.35
N LEU A 323 3.90 -7.42 -16.18
CA LEU A 323 3.34 -6.96 -14.92
C LEU A 323 4.43 -6.21 -14.14
N VAL A 324 4.15 -4.97 -13.75
CA VAL A 324 5.08 -4.12 -13.02
C VAL A 324 4.46 -3.74 -11.67
N PRO A 325 4.89 -4.36 -10.56
CA PRO A 325 4.50 -3.93 -9.23
C PRO A 325 5.04 -2.52 -8.96
N VAL A 326 4.22 -1.61 -8.43
CA VAL A 326 4.66 -0.23 -8.11
C VAL A 326 4.31 0.13 -6.66
N SER A 327 5.20 0.82 -5.97
CA SER A 327 4.99 1.25 -4.58
C SER A 327 5.36 2.70 -4.37
N TYR A 328 4.67 3.34 -3.43
CA TYR A 328 4.89 4.72 -3.03
C TYR A 328 5.27 4.80 -1.55
N SER A 329 6.28 5.61 -1.25
CA SER A 329 6.68 5.97 0.11
C SER A 329 6.48 7.47 0.27
N TYR A 330 5.55 7.85 1.13
CA TYR A 330 5.22 9.23 1.46
C TYR A 330 5.66 9.51 2.90
N ASP A 331 6.25 10.69 3.17
CA ASP A 331 6.37 11.18 4.54
C ASP A 331 5.00 11.55 5.10
N GLN A 332 4.15 12.18 4.28
CA GLN A 332 2.74 12.43 4.57
C GLN A 332 1.90 12.49 3.29
N THR A 333 0.67 11.95 3.30
CA THR A 333 -0.27 12.06 2.17
C THR A 333 -0.91 13.46 2.12
N VAL A 334 -1.20 13.98 0.91
CA VAL A 334 -1.81 15.32 0.72
C VAL A 334 -3.13 15.43 1.46
N GLU A 335 -3.94 14.38 1.37
CA GLU A 335 -5.27 14.32 1.98
C GLU A 335 -5.21 14.15 3.50
N GLY A 336 -4.02 13.87 4.04
CA GLY A 336 -3.83 13.40 5.39
C GLY A 336 -4.43 12.01 5.60
N ILE A 337 -4.58 11.65 6.88
CA ILE A 337 -5.18 10.39 7.29
C ILE A 337 -6.69 10.56 7.35
N PHE A 338 -7.42 9.55 6.90
CA PHE A 338 -8.89 9.49 6.94
C PHE A 338 -9.39 9.18 8.36
N MET A 339 -9.00 10.02 9.33
CA MET A 339 -9.28 9.83 10.76
C MET A 339 -10.76 9.63 11.04
N ASP A 340 -11.61 10.44 10.39
CA ASP A 340 -13.07 10.32 10.49
C ASP A 340 -13.58 8.93 10.07
N GLU A 341 -13.05 8.36 8.97
CA GLU A 341 -13.43 7.03 8.51
C GLU A 341 -12.91 5.93 9.45
N LEU A 342 -11.68 6.09 9.97
CA LEU A 342 -11.09 5.17 10.95
C LEU A 342 -11.85 5.16 12.27
N MET A 343 -12.43 6.30 12.66
CA MET A 343 -13.30 6.45 13.84
C MET A 343 -14.77 6.08 13.58
N GLY A 344 -15.08 5.42 12.45
CA GLY A 344 -16.42 4.87 12.18
C GLY A 344 -17.44 5.87 11.61
N LYS A 345 -17.01 7.09 11.25
CA LYS A 345 -17.88 8.00 10.49
C LYS A 345 -18.09 7.45 9.07
N ARG A 346 -19.25 7.77 8.49
CA ARG A 346 -19.63 7.33 7.14
C ARG A 346 -18.56 7.76 6.14
N LYS A 347 -18.10 6.80 5.32
CA LYS A 347 -17.26 7.09 4.16
C LYS A 347 -17.98 8.12 3.28
N LYS A 348 -17.37 9.29 3.12
CA LYS A 348 -17.89 10.29 2.18
C LYS A 348 -17.56 9.81 0.77
N LYS A 349 -18.56 9.75 -0.12
CA LYS A 349 -18.29 9.53 -1.55
C LYS A 349 -17.42 10.70 -2.01
N GLU A 350 -16.19 10.41 -2.40
CA GLU A 350 -15.28 11.45 -2.88
C GLU A 350 -15.64 11.80 -4.32
N SER A 351 -15.69 13.09 -4.60
CA SER A 351 -15.85 13.66 -5.94
C SER A 351 -14.55 14.31 -6.40
N ILE A 352 -14.34 14.45 -7.71
CA ILE A 352 -13.16 15.16 -8.25
C ILE A 352 -13.09 16.58 -7.69
N LEU A 353 -14.23 17.27 -7.57
CA LEU A 353 -14.31 18.59 -6.95
C LEU A 353 -13.82 18.60 -5.51
N GLY A 354 -14.16 17.58 -4.72
CA GLY A 354 -13.66 17.42 -3.35
C GLY A 354 -12.15 17.19 -3.30
N ILE A 355 -11.60 16.41 -4.24
CA ILE A 355 -10.15 16.20 -4.38
C ILE A 355 -9.45 17.52 -4.75
N PHE A 356 -9.98 18.24 -5.73
CA PHE A 356 -9.45 19.53 -6.16
C PHE A 356 -9.48 20.57 -5.03
N MET A 357 -10.57 20.66 -4.28
CA MET A 357 -10.66 21.54 -3.10
C MET A 357 -9.70 21.10 -2.00
N GLY A 358 -9.50 19.80 -1.78
CA GLY A 358 -8.50 19.29 -0.85
C GLY A 358 -7.07 19.71 -1.25
N ILE A 359 -6.75 19.57 -2.54
CA ILE A 359 -5.51 20.06 -3.13
C ILE A 359 -5.39 21.58 -2.95
N TRP A 360 -6.44 22.34 -3.25
CA TRP A 360 -6.45 23.81 -3.08
C TRP A 360 -6.25 24.23 -1.61
N ASN A 361 -6.87 23.54 -0.67
CA ASN A 361 -6.65 23.80 0.74
C ASN A 361 -5.21 23.47 1.17
N ALA A 362 -4.63 22.36 0.70
CA ALA A 362 -3.24 22.01 0.97
C ALA A 362 -2.27 23.07 0.44
N PHE A 363 -2.55 23.58 -0.75
CA PHE A 363 -1.85 24.70 -1.37
C PHE A 363 -1.97 26.03 -0.60
N GLN A 364 -3.09 26.33 0.07
CA GLN A 364 -3.23 27.54 0.90
C GLN A 364 -2.53 27.39 2.24
N LEU A 365 -2.64 26.20 2.85
CA LEU A 365 -2.09 25.89 4.17
C LEU A 365 -0.59 25.55 4.12
N SER A 366 0.03 25.56 2.93
CA SER A 366 1.42 25.13 2.70
C SER A 366 1.74 23.77 3.32
N LYS A 367 0.76 22.85 3.37
CA LYS A 367 0.97 21.49 3.85
C LYS A 367 1.73 20.73 2.78
N GLN A 368 3.01 20.50 3.02
CA GLN A 368 3.87 19.73 2.13
C GLN A 368 3.89 18.27 2.55
N CYS A 369 3.73 17.36 1.60
CA CYS A 369 3.80 15.90 1.76
C CYS A 369 5.19 15.37 2.15
N GLY A 370 6.16 16.25 2.38
CA GLY A 370 7.57 15.90 2.52
C GLY A 370 8.12 15.28 1.23
N ASN A 371 8.94 14.25 1.38
CA ASN A 371 9.53 13.52 0.28
C ASN A 371 8.60 12.40 -0.18
N VAL A 372 8.54 12.19 -1.49
CA VAL A 372 7.79 11.08 -2.08
C VAL A 372 8.72 10.28 -2.96
N ARG A 373 8.80 8.98 -2.68
CA ARG A 373 9.64 8.05 -3.44
C ARG A 373 8.76 7.03 -4.13
N VAL A 374 8.96 6.87 -5.44
CA VAL A 374 8.26 5.87 -6.25
C VAL A 374 9.25 4.80 -6.63
N THR A 375 8.89 3.56 -6.33
CA THR A 375 9.69 2.38 -6.67
C THR A 375 8.94 1.52 -7.65
N PHE A 376 9.57 1.26 -8.79
CA PHE A 376 9.08 0.34 -9.80
C PHE A 376 9.77 -1.01 -9.66
N GLY A 377 8.97 -2.06 -9.65
CA GLY A 377 9.46 -3.43 -9.66
C GLY A 377 10.03 -3.83 -11.01
N THR A 378 10.75 -4.95 -11.02
CA THR A 378 11.22 -5.55 -12.27
C THR A 378 9.99 -5.96 -13.11
N PRO A 379 9.91 -5.55 -14.39
CA PRO A 379 8.87 -6.01 -15.30
C PRO A 379 9.00 -7.52 -15.50
N THR A 380 7.92 -8.25 -15.25
CA THR A 380 7.90 -9.71 -15.30
C THR A 380 6.70 -10.19 -16.11
N LEU A 381 6.91 -11.14 -17.02
CA LEU A 381 5.85 -11.63 -17.90
C LEU A 381 4.79 -12.39 -17.12
N LEU A 382 3.52 -12.29 -17.53
CA LEU A 382 2.45 -13.07 -16.92
C LEU A 382 2.70 -14.58 -17.10
N SER A 383 3.19 -15.02 -18.25
CA SER A 383 3.55 -16.43 -18.48
C SER A 383 4.57 -16.97 -17.45
N GLU A 384 5.55 -16.15 -17.05
CA GLU A 384 6.50 -16.51 -16.00
C GLU A 384 5.81 -16.68 -14.63
N TYR A 385 4.89 -15.78 -14.28
CA TYR A 385 4.06 -15.94 -13.06
C TYR A 385 3.28 -17.26 -13.09
N LEU A 386 2.66 -17.61 -14.21
CA LEU A 386 1.87 -18.82 -14.34
C LEU A 386 2.72 -20.08 -14.16
N ASN A 387 3.84 -20.17 -14.89
CA ASN A 387 4.78 -21.29 -14.81
C ASN A 387 5.35 -21.47 -13.40
N ALA A 388 5.64 -20.36 -12.72
CA ALA A 388 6.15 -20.36 -11.36
C ALA A 388 5.15 -20.91 -10.33
N MET A 389 3.86 -20.65 -10.53
CA MET A 389 2.84 -20.99 -9.55
C MET A 389 2.25 -22.38 -9.77
N GLU A 390 2.10 -22.84 -11.02
CA GLU A 390 1.63 -24.20 -11.32
C GLU A 390 2.44 -25.26 -10.56
N ASN A 391 3.74 -25.03 -10.37
CA ASN A 391 4.65 -25.93 -9.66
C ASN A 391 4.59 -25.84 -8.11
N ASN A 392 4.00 -24.78 -7.54
CA ASN A 392 4.14 -24.44 -6.11
C ASN A 392 2.81 -24.24 -5.34
N LEU A 393 1.67 -24.16 -6.03
CA LEU A 393 0.37 -23.77 -5.46
C LEU A 393 -0.20 -24.73 -4.40
N GLU A 394 0.08 -26.04 -4.50
CA GLU A 394 -0.48 -27.07 -3.60
C GLU A 394 -0.12 -26.89 -2.12
N LYS A 395 0.85 -26.01 -1.79
CA LYS A 395 1.43 -25.89 -0.44
C LYS A 395 1.11 -24.56 0.27
N SER A 396 0.28 -23.69 -0.32
CA SER A 396 0.02 -22.35 0.21
C SER A 396 -1.24 -22.28 1.09
N ILE A 397 -1.06 -22.02 2.39
CA ILE A 397 -2.16 -21.93 3.38
C ILE A 397 -3.04 -20.69 3.12
N GLU A 398 -2.46 -19.61 2.61
CA GLU A 398 -3.14 -18.32 2.46
C GLU A 398 -4.23 -18.31 1.37
N LEU A 399 -4.22 -19.24 0.41
CA LEU A 399 -5.15 -19.24 -0.72
C LEU A 399 -6.42 -20.09 -0.53
N ASN A 400 -6.52 -20.89 0.53
CA ASN A 400 -7.60 -21.86 0.75
C ASN A 400 -8.90 -21.28 1.36
N TYR A 401 -9.29 -20.04 1.03
CA TYR A 401 -10.53 -19.44 1.58
C TYR A 401 -11.69 -19.40 0.56
N PRO A 402 -12.93 -19.72 1.00
CA PRO A 402 -14.13 -19.59 0.19
C PRO A 402 -14.40 -18.10 -0.07
N ALA A 403 -14.81 -17.78 -1.28
CA ALA A 403 -15.14 -16.42 -1.63
C ALA A 403 -16.53 -16.07 -1.10
N SER A 404 -16.63 -14.98 -0.34
CA SER A 404 -17.92 -14.38 -0.07
C SER A 404 -18.42 -13.67 -1.34
N PRO A 405 -19.61 -14.01 -1.87
CA PRO A 405 -20.24 -13.28 -2.98
C PRO A 405 -20.56 -11.82 -2.62
N GLN A 406 -20.42 -11.42 -1.36
CA GLN A 406 -20.77 -10.09 -0.84
C GLN A 406 -19.58 -9.12 -0.74
N SER A 407 -18.38 -9.47 -1.23
CA SER A 407 -17.27 -8.50 -1.29
C SER A 407 -17.57 -7.41 -2.34
N TYR A 408 -18.34 -6.40 -1.93
CA TYR A 408 -18.73 -5.19 -2.67
C TYR A 408 -17.56 -4.42 -3.34
N ARG A 409 -16.31 -4.76 -3.01
CA ARG A 409 -15.10 -4.09 -3.53
C ARG A 409 -14.39 -4.85 -4.65
N GLU A 410 -14.86 -6.02 -5.06
CA GLU A 410 -14.34 -6.61 -6.29
C GLU A 410 -14.87 -5.79 -7.45
N LEU A 411 -13.97 -5.05 -8.11
CA LEU A 411 -14.31 -4.10 -9.18
C LEU A 411 -15.07 -4.74 -10.34
N LEU A 412 -15.18 -6.07 -10.39
CA LEU A 412 -16.32 -6.90 -10.81
C LEU A 412 -15.97 -8.35 -10.40
N PRO A 413 -16.87 -9.19 -9.84
CA PRO A 413 -16.58 -10.60 -9.60
C PRO A 413 -16.69 -11.35 -10.93
N TRP A 414 -15.55 -11.74 -11.52
CA TRP A 414 -15.53 -12.43 -12.81
C TRP A 414 -15.91 -13.91 -12.71
N HIS A 415 -15.89 -14.47 -11.50
CA HIS A 415 -15.85 -15.91 -11.28
C HIS A 415 -16.80 -16.34 -10.16
N ASP A 416 -17.64 -17.32 -10.47
CA ASP A 416 -18.39 -18.12 -9.50
C ASP A 416 -17.42 -18.98 -8.66
N VAL A 417 -17.90 -19.59 -7.58
CA VAL A 417 -17.15 -20.56 -6.75
C VAL A 417 -16.55 -21.68 -7.61
N ASN A 418 -17.16 -21.96 -8.77
CA ASN A 418 -16.81 -23.06 -9.68
C ASN A 418 -15.86 -22.69 -10.85
N THR A 419 -15.33 -21.46 -10.94
CA THR A 419 -14.51 -21.11 -12.12
C THR A 419 -13.09 -21.69 -12.07
N PRO A 420 -12.67 -22.47 -13.08
CA PRO A 420 -11.32 -23.03 -13.15
C PRO A 420 -10.27 -21.90 -13.21
N HIS A 421 -9.09 -22.12 -12.60
CA HIS A 421 -7.93 -21.20 -12.52
C HIS A 421 -8.06 -19.97 -11.61
N ARG A 422 -9.16 -19.81 -10.87
CA ARG A 422 -9.34 -18.72 -9.89
C ARG A 422 -8.20 -18.64 -8.87
N THR A 423 -7.71 -19.78 -8.41
CA THR A 423 -6.60 -19.87 -7.44
C THR A 423 -5.30 -19.30 -8.00
N ILE A 424 -5.02 -19.56 -9.28
CA ILE A 424 -3.85 -19.03 -10.00
C ILE A 424 -3.93 -17.50 -10.11
N ILE A 425 -5.08 -16.96 -10.55
CA ILE A 425 -5.26 -15.50 -10.68
C ILE A 425 -5.09 -14.81 -9.31
N ARG A 426 -5.64 -15.41 -8.25
CA ARG A 426 -5.45 -14.93 -6.87
C ARG A 426 -3.97 -14.94 -6.49
N ALA A 427 -3.26 -16.03 -6.79
CA ALA A 427 -1.85 -16.15 -6.50
C ALA A 427 -1.01 -15.09 -7.23
N VAL A 428 -1.31 -14.77 -8.51
CA VAL A 428 -0.67 -13.65 -9.23
C VAL A 428 -0.87 -12.35 -8.45
N GLY A 429 -2.13 -12.02 -8.11
CA GLY A 429 -2.47 -10.79 -7.42
C GLY A 429 -1.78 -10.67 -6.05
N TYR A 430 -1.75 -11.75 -5.28
CA TYR A 430 -1.08 -11.79 -3.96
C TYR A 430 0.41 -11.60 -4.09
N HIS A 431 1.05 -12.27 -5.07
CA HIS A 431 2.48 -12.15 -5.30
C HIS A 431 2.85 -10.71 -5.70
N ILE A 432 2.06 -10.06 -6.56
CA ILE A 432 2.34 -8.69 -7.01
C ILE A 432 2.19 -7.68 -5.87
N VAL A 433 1.11 -7.78 -5.07
CA VAL A 433 0.93 -6.91 -3.89
C VAL A 433 2.06 -7.14 -2.87
N TYR A 434 2.47 -8.40 -2.68
CA TYR A 434 3.59 -8.74 -1.82
C TYR A 434 4.88 -8.09 -2.32
N ASP A 435 5.23 -8.26 -3.60
CA ASP A 435 6.43 -7.66 -4.20
C ASP A 435 6.40 -6.14 -4.13
N ALA A 436 5.26 -5.52 -4.44
CA ALA A 436 5.06 -4.08 -4.32
C ALA A 436 5.25 -3.59 -2.88
N THR A 437 4.82 -4.35 -1.89
CA THR A 437 4.97 -3.97 -0.48
C THR A 437 6.43 -4.11 -0.03
N PHE A 438 7.08 -5.22 -0.37
CA PHE A 438 8.48 -5.50 0.00
C PHE A 438 9.50 -4.60 -0.70
N GLN A 439 9.14 -4.00 -1.83
CA GLN A 439 9.97 -3.00 -2.48
C GLN A 439 9.70 -1.56 -2.00
N SER A 440 8.79 -1.33 -1.05
CA SER A 440 8.59 0.02 -0.54
C SER A 440 9.83 0.51 0.23
N SER A 441 10.14 1.80 0.14
CA SER A 441 11.13 2.44 1.03
C SER A 441 10.45 2.83 2.35
N ILE A 442 11.19 2.82 3.44
CA ILE A 442 10.67 3.11 4.77
C ILE A 442 10.89 4.59 5.09
N SER A 443 9.82 5.29 5.46
CA SER A 443 9.95 6.67 5.98
C SER A 443 10.48 6.64 7.40
N ILE A 444 11.32 7.61 7.74
CA ILE A 444 11.80 7.86 9.12
C ILE A 444 10.63 8.07 10.10
N THR A 445 9.51 8.63 9.62
CA THR A 445 8.29 8.82 10.41
C THR A 445 7.69 7.48 10.84
N SER A 446 7.75 6.45 9.98
CA SER A 446 7.27 5.10 10.31
C SER A 446 8.10 4.45 11.41
N ILE A 447 9.43 4.66 11.40
CA ILE A 447 10.36 4.14 12.42
C ILE A 447 10.13 4.83 13.77
N VAL A 448 10.04 6.17 13.79
CA VAL A 448 9.78 6.90 15.05
C VAL A 448 8.40 6.54 15.61
N SER A 449 7.38 6.46 14.76
CA SER A 449 6.03 6.09 15.19
C SER A 449 5.96 4.67 15.73
N SER A 450 6.75 3.74 15.17
CA SER A 450 6.81 2.38 15.69
C SER A 450 7.53 2.28 17.01
N LEU A 451 8.62 3.03 17.22
CA LEU A 451 9.30 3.08 18.52
C LEU A 451 8.37 3.64 19.61
N LEU A 452 7.67 4.74 19.32
CA LEU A 452 6.72 5.34 20.26
C LEU A 452 5.60 4.36 20.64
N LEU A 453 4.99 3.67 19.67
CA LEU A 453 3.89 2.74 19.96
C LEU A 453 4.33 1.37 20.45
N CYS A 454 5.46 0.82 20.01
CA CYS A 454 5.81 -0.57 20.31
C CYS A 454 6.79 -0.72 21.48
N GLN A 455 7.52 0.35 21.83
CA GLN A 455 8.57 0.33 22.86
C GLN A 455 8.41 1.43 23.91
N PHE A 456 7.97 2.63 23.52
CA PHE A 456 7.99 3.83 24.36
C PHE A 456 6.61 4.46 24.61
N ARG A 457 5.58 3.63 24.84
CA ARG A 457 4.20 4.11 25.02
C ARG A 457 4.06 5.10 26.18
N ASN A 458 4.83 4.88 27.25
CA ASN A 458 4.76 5.66 28.50
C ASN A 458 5.69 6.88 28.52
N GLY A 459 6.32 7.19 27.39
CA GLY A 459 7.29 8.28 27.26
C GLY A 459 8.74 7.80 27.22
N VAL A 460 9.62 8.66 26.70
CA VAL A 460 11.04 8.35 26.51
C VAL A 460 11.89 9.63 26.45
N LYS A 461 13.12 9.55 26.93
CA LYS A 461 14.12 10.61 26.74
C LYS A 461 14.61 10.67 25.30
N MET A 462 14.89 11.87 24.80
CA MET A 462 15.30 12.06 23.41
C MET A 462 16.59 11.30 23.06
N SER A 463 17.54 11.21 23.99
CA SER A 463 18.77 10.41 23.81
C SER A 463 18.49 8.93 23.62
N GLU A 464 17.61 8.34 24.44
CA GLU A 464 17.25 6.92 24.35
C GLU A 464 16.44 6.62 23.07
N LEU A 465 15.56 7.55 22.67
CA LEU A 465 14.86 7.45 21.40
C LEU A 465 15.82 7.51 20.21
N ALA A 466 16.84 8.37 20.27
CA ALA A 466 17.87 8.51 19.25
C ALA A 466 18.71 7.23 19.11
N GLU A 467 19.12 6.60 20.21
CA GLU A 467 19.81 5.31 20.21
C GLU A 467 18.95 4.18 19.64
N SER A 468 17.68 4.11 20.06
CA SER A 468 16.74 3.11 19.55
C SER A 468 16.43 3.30 18.06
N PHE A 469 16.35 4.55 17.60
CA PHE A 469 16.20 4.88 16.18
C PHE A 469 17.40 4.45 15.35
N LEU A 470 18.63 4.67 15.83
CA LEU A 470 19.85 4.19 15.18
C LEU A 470 19.85 2.66 15.06
N SER A 471 19.59 1.98 16.17
CA SER A 471 19.57 0.51 16.23
C SER A 471 18.53 -0.10 15.30
N LEU A 472 17.30 0.41 15.34
CA LEU A 472 16.21 -0.08 14.49
C LEU A 472 16.44 0.25 13.01
N SER A 473 16.96 1.43 12.70
CA SER A 473 17.29 1.80 11.31
C SER A 473 18.39 0.88 10.75
N LYS A 474 19.39 0.53 11.55
CA LYS A 474 20.42 -0.42 11.18
C LYS A 474 19.83 -1.81 10.92
N ASP A 475 19.00 -2.33 11.81
CA ASP A 475 18.30 -3.62 11.64
C ASP A 475 17.46 -3.65 10.35
N ILE A 476 16.72 -2.57 10.06
CA ILE A 476 15.95 -2.42 8.82
C ILE A 476 16.86 -2.47 7.58
N THR A 477 17.99 -1.76 7.60
CA THR A 477 18.93 -1.78 6.46
C THR A 477 19.66 -3.12 6.30
N ASP A 478 20.00 -3.78 7.40
CA ASP A 478 20.65 -5.10 7.39
C ASP A 478 19.69 -6.18 6.88
N LYS A 479 18.38 -6.00 7.09
CA LYS A 479 17.30 -6.81 6.46
C LYS A 479 17.07 -6.51 4.98
N GLY A 480 17.80 -5.56 4.38
CA GLY A 480 17.71 -5.24 2.94
C GLY A 480 16.59 -4.27 2.58
N PHE A 481 16.14 -3.43 3.51
CA PHE A 481 15.17 -2.36 3.25
C PHE A 481 15.85 -0.99 3.23
N ASP A 482 15.32 -0.08 2.42
CA ASP A 482 15.84 1.27 2.26
C ASP A 482 15.14 2.22 3.23
N VAL A 483 15.89 3.06 3.95
CA VAL A 483 15.35 4.12 4.81
C VAL A 483 15.53 5.46 4.12
N VAL A 484 14.42 6.14 3.82
CA VAL A 484 14.43 7.37 3.00
C VAL A 484 15.24 8.46 3.71
N GLY A 485 16.33 8.89 3.07
CA GLY A 485 17.11 10.04 3.51
C GLY A 485 18.04 9.81 4.69
N TYR A 486 18.11 8.58 5.23
CA TYR A 486 18.84 8.32 6.47
C TYR A 486 19.78 7.13 6.37
N GLU A 487 21.09 7.42 6.43
CA GLU A 487 22.15 6.42 6.47
C GLU A 487 22.48 6.06 7.93
N PRO A 488 22.22 4.82 8.39
CA PRO A 488 22.43 4.45 9.80
C PRO A 488 23.88 4.59 10.26
N ASP A 489 24.83 4.33 9.36
CA ASP A 489 26.27 4.38 9.66
C ASP A 489 26.78 5.84 9.87
N SER A 490 25.96 6.85 9.56
CA SER A 490 26.28 8.26 9.83
C SER A 490 26.30 8.62 11.32
N GLY A 491 25.62 7.84 12.18
CA GLY A 491 25.57 8.07 13.62
C GLY A 491 24.86 9.38 14.04
N ARG A 492 24.07 10.01 13.16
CA ARG A 492 23.46 11.33 13.39
C ARG A 492 21.92 11.28 13.39
N PRO A 493 21.29 10.81 14.49
CA PRO A 493 19.85 10.57 14.53
C PRO A 493 18.99 11.84 14.60
N TYR A 494 19.48 12.91 15.25
CA TYR A 494 18.65 14.07 15.57
C TYR A 494 18.09 14.83 14.35
N SER A 495 18.81 14.87 13.23
CA SER A 495 18.27 15.47 11.98
C SER A 495 17.09 14.66 11.43
N ALA A 496 17.16 13.33 11.53
CA ALA A 496 16.06 12.45 11.13
C ALA A 496 14.88 12.53 12.11
N LEU A 497 15.16 12.55 13.42
CA LEU A 497 14.13 12.74 14.44
C LEU A 497 13.40 14.07 14.26
N LYS A 498 14.13 15.17 14.06
CA LYS A 498 13.54 16.49 13.79
C LYS A 498 12.59 16.46 12.59
N GLU A 499 13.01 15.84 11.49
CA GLU A 499 12.18 15.71 10.29
C GLU A 499 10.95 14.83 10.56
N ALA A 500 11.11 13.68 11.22
CA ALA A 500 9.98 12.82 11.59
C ALA A 500 8.97 13.56 12.47
N PHE A 501 9.42 14.29 13.50
CA PHE A 501 8.58 15.06 14.40
C PHE A 501 7.83 16.21 13.70
N ASN A 502 8.35 16.76 12.61
CA ASN A 502 7.58 17.73 11.81
C ASN A 502 6.28 17.13 11.28
N HIS A 503 6.28 15.84 10.92
CA HIS A 503 5.11 15.13 10.38
C HIS A 503 4.15 14.64 11.47
N ILE A 504 4.66 14.26 12.64
CA ILE A 504 3.85 13.75 13.77
C ILE A 504 3.65 14.72 14.94
N LYS A 505 3.98 16.02 14.76
CA LYS A 505 3.94 17.05 15.81
C LYS A 505 2.62 17.10 16.60
N LYS A 506 1.49 16.84 15.95
CA LYS A 506 0.15 16.86 16.57
C LYS A 506 -0.13 15.65 17.48
N CYS A 507 0.67 14.59 17.38
CA CYS A 507 0.51 13.34 18.11
C CYS A 507 1.41 13.24 19.34
N VAL A 508 2.40 14.12 19.47
CA VAL A 508 3.41 14.05 20.54
C VAL A 508 3.44 15.32 21.37
N ILE A 509 3.92 15.18 22.59
CA ILE A 509 4.13 16.23 23.57
C ILE A 509 5.59 16.17 24.01
N PHE A 510 6.23 17.33 24.16
CA PHE A 510 7.58 17.43 24.69
C PHE A 510 7.56 18.06 26.08
N SER A 511 8.21 17.42 27.04
CA SER A 511 8.42 17.92 28.40
C SER A 511 9.91 18.10 28.66
N GLY A 512 10.28 19.11 29.43
CA GLY A 512 11.66 19.28 29.90
C GLY A 512 11.88 20.62 30.59
N LYS A 513 13.11 20.85 31.03
CA LYS A 513 13.51 22.15 31.59
C LYS A 513 13.74 23.16 30.47
N TYR A 514 13.51 24.43 30.77
CA TYR A 514 13.74 25.53 29.82
C TYR A 514 15.23 25.60 29.45
N GLU A 515 15.54 25.76 28.16
CA GLU A 515 16.92 25.82 27.61
C GLU A 515 17.80 24.58 27.86
N SER A 516 17.20 23.42 28.12
CA SER A 516 17.92 22.14 28.15
C SER A 516 18.51 21.76 26.78
N LYS A 517 19.52 20.87 26.80
CA LYS A 517 20.00 20.21 25.58
C LYS A 517 18.89 19.34 25.00
N VAL A 518 18.92 19.13 23.68
CA VAL A 518 17.93 18.30 22.95
C VAL A 518 17.75 16.93 23.61
N ASP A 519 18.85 16.35 24.11
CA ASP A 519 18.92 15.03 24.73
C ASP A 519 18.07 14.88 26.00
N ASP A 520 17.91 15.96 26.76
CA ASP A 520 17.26 15.96 28.06
C ASP A 520 15.74 16.10 27.97
N TYR A 521 15.20 16.38 26.77
CA TYR A 521 13.76 16.45 26.56
C TYR A 521 13.13 15.06 26.58
N GLU A 522 11.95 14.96 27.16
CA GLU A 522 11.12 13.77 27.15
C GLU A 522 9.99 13.91 26.14
N VAL A 523 9.71 12.82 25.44
CA VAL A 523 8.68 12.72 24.41
C VAL A 523 7.58 11.82 24.90
N PHE A 524 6.35 12.31 24.89
CA PHE A 524 5.15 11.55 25.25
C PHE A 524 4.19 11.49 24.08
N ILE A 525 3.45 10.38 23.95
CA ILE A 525 2.30 10.32 23.05
C ILE A 525 1.17 11.14 23.69
N LYS A 526 0.52 12.00 22.91
CA LYS A 526 -0.65 12.72 23.37
C LYS A 526 -1.76 11.73 23.72
N GLU A 527 -2.34 11.87 24.91
CA GLU A 527 -3.47 11.06 25.42
C GLU A 527 -4.77 11.35 24.63
N SER A 528 -4.79 10.97 23.36
CA SER A 528 -5.96 11.03 22.50
C SER A 528 -5.97 9.83 21.58
N HIS A 529 -7.16 9.26 21.37
CA HIS A 529 -7.35 8.16 20.44
C HIS A 529 -6.88 8.53 19.02
N ALA A 530 -7.12 9.78 18.59
CA ALA A 530 -6.66 10.27 17.30
C ALA A 530 -5.12 10.26 17.15
N ALA A 531 -4.37 10.65 18.18
CA ALA A 531 -2.90 10.59 18.13
C ALA A 531 -2.40 9.16 17.94
N HIS A 532 -2.98 8.19 18.65
CA HIS A 532 -2.60 6.78 18.56
C HIS A 532 -2.92 6.18 17.19
N ILE A 533 -4.11 6.47 16.64
CA ILE A 533 -4.51 6.00 15.31
C ILE A 533 -3.60 6.58 14.21
N GLU A 534 -3.20 7.85 14.34
CA GLU A 534 -2.29 8.48 13.40
C GLU A 534 -0.86 7.91 13.48
N LEU A 535 -0.31 7.72 14.68
CA LEU A 535 0.97 7.03 14.84
C LEU A 535 0.89 5.60 14.31
N ALA A 536 -0.25 4.91 14.51
CA ALA A 536 -0.46 3.56 14.02
C ALA A 536 -0.49 3.51 12.49
N TYR A 537 -1.08 4.52 11.83
CA TYR A 537 -1.02 4.65 10.37
C TYR A 537 0.43 4.66 9.86
N TYR A 538 1.30 5.47 10.46
CA TYR A 538 2.72 5.53 10.05
C TYR A 538 3.49 4.26 10.44
N LYS A 539 3.29 3.74 11.66
CA LYS A 539 3.87 2.46 12.12
C LYS A 539 3.54 1.32 11.15
N ASN A 540 2.32 1.29 10.62
CA ASN A 540 1.88 0.20 9.75
C ASN A 540 2.68 0.11 8.44
N GLY A 541 3.46 1.14 8.08
CA GLY A 541 4.44 1.10 6.99
C GLY A 541 5.56 0.06 7.20
N ILE A 542 5.91 -0.30 8.45
CA ILE A 542 6.98 -1.28 8.73
C ILE A 542 6.49 -2.72 8.95
N ILE A 543 5.17 -2.97 8.96
CA ILE A 543 4.61 -4.30 9.29
C ILE A 543 5.25 -5.39 8.44
N HIS A 544 5.38 -5.18 7.12
CA HIS A 544 5.87 -6.20 6.20
C HIS A 544 7.31 -6.65 6.49
N ILE A 545 8.12 -5.81 7.14
CA ILE A 545 9.49 -6.15 7.55
C ILE A 545 9.47 -7.14 8.72
N PHE A 546 8.63 -6.85 9.72
CA PHE A 546 8.64 -7.54 11.01
C PHE A 546 7.50 -8.55 11.17
N MET A 547 6.58 -8.70 10.22
CA MET A 547 5.35 -9.49 10.41
C MET A 547 5.56 -10.93 10.90
N ILE A 548 6.56 -11.65 10.37
CA ILE A 548 6.88 -13.02 10.81
C ILE A 548 7.53 -12.98 12.20
N GLU A 549 8.45 -12.04 12.43
CA GLU A 549 9.08 -11.83 13.73
C GLU A 549 8.03 -11.50 14.80
N SER A 550 7.08 -10.63 14.50
CA SER A 550 5.95 -10.28 15.35
C SER A 550 5.08 -11.48 15.70
N ALA A 551 4.77 -12.36 14.74
CA ALA A 551 3.98 -13.57 15.00
C ALA A 551 4.74 -14.54 15.92
N ILE A 552 6.04 -14.73 15.68
CA ILE A 552 6.92 -15.55 16.52
C ILE A 552 7.06 -14.93 17.92
N SER A 553 7.29 -13.62 18.02
CA SER A 553 7.45 -12.92 19.28
C SER A 553 6.17 -12.92 20.11
N LEU A 554 4.99 -12.76 19.49
CA LEU A 554 3.72 -12.94 20.17
C LEU A 554 3.59 -14.37 20.73
N ALA A 555 3.87 -15.39 19.91
CA ALA A 555 3.85 -16.77 20.37
C ALA A 555 4.83 -17.02 21.53
N PHE A 556 6.06 -16.50 21.42
CA PHE A 556 7.12 -16.66 22.40
C PHE A 556 6.78 -16.01 23.76
N VAL A 557 6.35 -14.75 23.76
CA VAL A 557 6.05 -13.99 25.00
C VAL A 557 4.80 -14.54 25.69
N SER A 558 3.90 -15.21 24.98
CA SER A 558 2.72 -15.86 25.55
C SER A 558 2.97 -17.25 26.11
N CYS A 559 4.07 -17.90 25.73
CA CYS A 559 4.37 -19.25 26.19
C CYS A 559 5.20 -19.25 27.47
N PRO A 560 5.04 -20.24 28.36
CA PRO A 560 5.94 -20.43 29.50
C PRO A 560 7.40 -20.62 29.05
N LEU A 561 8.34 -20.19 29.91
CA LEU A 561 9.77 -20.45 29.72
C LEU A 561 10.02 -21.96 29.54
N GLY A 562 10.82 -22.32 28.54
CA GLY A 562 11.13 -23.72 28.21
C GLY A 562 10.14 -24.40 27.25
N THR A 563 9.15 -23.69 26.71
CA THR A 563 8.23 -24.24 25.70
C THR A 563 9.01 -24.74 24.46
N PRO A 564 8.73 -25.95 23.94
CA PRO A 564 9.40 -26.48 22.76
C PRO A 564 9.29 -25.58 21.52
N ARG A 565 10.37 -25.50 20.75
CA ARG A 565 10.45 -24.75 19.47
C ARG A 565 9.26 -25.00 18.55
N ASN A 566 8.87 -26.27 18.38
CA ASN A 566 7.79 -26.64 17.46
C ASN A 566 6.42 -26.09 17.89
N ASP A 567 6.18 -25.97 19.19
CA ASP A 567 4.92 -25.45 19.71
C ASP A 567 4.83 -23.94 19.48
N ILE A 568 5.92 -23.20 19.71
CA ILE A 568 6.00 -21.77 19.40
C ILE A 568 5.75 -21.53 17.90
N ILE A 569 6.35 -22.35 17.03
CA ILE A 569 6.14 -22.26 15.58
C ILE A 569 4.69 -22.56 15.19
N ASN A 570 4.08 -23.60 15.76
CA ASN A 570 2.68 -23.94 15.50
C ASN A 570 1.75 -22.80 15.93
N ILE A 571 1.99 -22.19 17.10
CA ILE A 571 1.25 -21.03 17.59
C ILE A 571 1.43 -19.82 16.66
N ALA A 572 2.68 -19.53 16.24
CA ALA A 572 2.96 -18.45 15.30
C ALA A 572 2.20 -18.65 13.96
N LEU A 573 2.10 -19.89 13.47
CA LEU A 573 1.31 -20.22 12.27
C LEU A 573 -0.19 -19.98 12.46
N ILE A 574 -0.73 -20.27 13.65
CA ILE A 574 -2.12 -19.94 13.99
C ILE A 574 -2.32 -18.42 14.01
N ILE A 575 -1.36 -17.64 14.55
CA ILE A 575 -1.39 -16.18 14.50
C ILE A 575 -1.41 -15.68 13.06
N CYS A 576 -0.52 -16.18 12.20
CA CYS A 576 -0.49 -15.81 10.78
C CYS A 576 -1.83 -16.12 10.09
N THR A 577 -2.43 -17.28 10.37
CA THR A 577 -3.72 -17.70 9.83
C THR A 577 -4.87 -16.84 10.36
N THR A 578 -4.80 -16.39 11.60
CA THR A 578 -5.78 -15.49 12.24
C THR A 578 -5.71 -14.09 11.61
N LEU A 579 -4.51 -13.60 11.32
CA LEU A 579 -4.28 -12.27 10.75
C LEU A 579 -4.22 -12.25 9.21
N ARG A 580 -4.69 -13.30 8.53
CA ARG A 580 -4.63 -13.44 7.06
C ARG A 580 -5.33 -12.33 6.26
N PHE A 581 -6.30 -11.64 6.88
CA PHE A 581 -7.00 -10.51 6.27
C PHE A 581 -6.32 -9.16 6.55
N GLU A 582 -5.35 -9.15 7.47
CA GLU A 582 -4.60 -7.96 7.86
C GLU A 582 -3.26 -7.85 7.15
N VAL A 583 -2.56 -8.98 6.98
CA VAL A 583 -1.18 -9.07 6.48
C VAL A 583 -1.01 -10.26 5.53
N ILE A 584 -0.18 -10.09 4.50
CA ILE A 584 0.25 -11.17 3.60
C ILE A 584 1.63 -11.65 4.08
N PHE A 585 1.66 -12.77 4.81
CA PHE A 585 2.87 -13.24 5.50
C PHE A 585 3.86 -13.93 4.56
N CYS A 586 3.35 -14.53 3.48
CA CYS A 586 4.15 -15.35 2.59
C CYS A 586 3.79 -15.10 1.13
N LYS A 587 4.76 -15.23 0.22
CA LYS A 587 4.42 -15.29 -1.20
C LYS A 587 3.63 -16.58 -1.47
N PRO A 588 2.71 -16.58 -2.45
CA PRO A 588 2.01 -17.78 -2.87
C PRO A 588 2.92 -18.92 -3.35
N CYS A 589 4.13 -18.58 -3.83
CA CYS A 589 5.14 -19.53 -4.30
C CYS A 589 6.10 -20.02 -3.18
N GLU A 590 5.88 -19.60 -1.93
CA GLU A 590 6.71 -19.93 -0.77
C GLU A 590 5.92 -20.76 0.25
N ASN A 591 6.64 -21.49 1.11
CA ASN A 591 6.03 -22.22 2.21
C ASN A 591 6.13 -21.42 3.52
N LEU A 592 4.98 -21.02 4.07
CA LEU A 592 4.90 -20.20 5.28
C LEU A 592 5.60 -20.86 6.48
N ARG A 593 5.41 -22.18 6.69
CA ARG A 593 6.04 -22.90 7.81
C ARG A 593 7.56 -22.85 7.74
N LYS A 594 8.15 -23.15 6.58
CA LYS A 594 9.61 -23.06 6.38
C LYS A 594 10.13 -21.64 6.63
N LYS A 595 9.36 -20.62 6.24
CA LYS A 595 9.72 -19.22 6.46
C LYS A 595 9.70 -18.86 7.95
N VAL A 596 8.66 -19.28 8.67
CA VAL A 596 8.56 -19.09 10.13
C VAL A 596 9.68 -19.84 10.86
N GLU A 597 9.96 -21.09 10.49
CA GLU A 597 11.08 -21.89 11.03
C GLU A 597 12.42 -21.18 10.84
N LYS A 598 12.71 -20.71 9.61
CA LYS A 598 13.93 -19.98 9.30
C LYS A 598 14.06 -18.68 10.12
N THR A 599 12.99 -17.88 10.17
CA THR A 599 13.01 -16.62 10.92
C THR A 599 13.12 -16.85 12.43
N TYR A 600 12.52 -17.92 12.96
CA TYR A 600 12.71 -18.31 14.37
C TYR A 600 14.18 -18.61 14.65
N ASP A 601 14.82 -19.42 13.82
CA ASP A 601 16.22 -19.78 14.00
C ASP A 601 17.16 -18.57 13.87
N GLU A 602 16.82 -17.59 13.01
CA GLU A 602 17.55 -16.32 12.88
C GLU A 602 17.38 -15.41 14.10
N LEU A 603 16.17 -15.30 14.65
CA LEU A 603 15.88 -14.49 15.84
C LEU A 603 16.60 -14.98 17.09
N PHE A 604 16.71 -16.30 17.25
CA PHE A 604 17.25 -16.92 18.49
C PHE A 604 18.65 -17.55 18.32
N LYS A 605 19.35 -17.30 17.20
CA LYS A 605 20.63 -17.94 16.86
C LYS A 605 21.79 -17.68 17.84
N ASN A 606 21.76 -16.57 18.59
CA ASN A 606 22.90 -16.06 19.39
C ASN A 606 22.58 -15.89 20.89
N ASN A 607 22.01 -16.92 21.52
CA ASN A 607 21.58 -16.99 22.93
C ASN A 607 20.37 -16.09 23.29
N ALA A 608 19.35 -16.76 23.82
CA ALA A 608 18.05 -16.21 24.21
C ALA A 608 18.07 -15.37 25.52
N ASP A 609 19.23 -15.20 26.14
CA ASP A 609 19.36 -14.63 27.51
C ASP A 609 19.81 -13.16 27.56
N ASN A 610 19.97 -12.50 26.42
CA ASN A 610 20.32 -11.08 26.39
C ASN A 610 19.08 -10.19 26.52
N GLU A 611 19.11 -9.23 27.45
CA GLU A 611 18.12 -8.16 27.63
C GLU A 611 17.71 -7.48 26.29
N PHE A 612 18.66 -7.34 25.37
CA PHE A 612 18.44 -6.83 24.02
C PHE A 612 17.49 -7.70 23.18
N SER A 613 17.60 -9.02 23.27
CA SER A 613 16.75 -9.97 22.55
C SER A 613 15.31 -9.91 23.06
N LEU A 614 15.14 -9.78 24.38
CA LEU A 614 13.84 -9.61 25.01
C LEU A 614 13.19 -8.29 24.57
N ARG A 615 13.91 -7.16 24.63
CA ARG A 615 13.42 -5.85 24.20
C ARG A 615 12.93 -5.87 22.74
N LYS A 616 13.71 -6.48 21.85
CA LYS A 616 13.33 -6.66 20.43
C LYS A 616 12.10 -7.55 20.28
N THR A 617 12.00 -8.62 21.07
CA THR A 617 10.85 -9.53 21.06
C THR A 617 9.57 -8.81 21.50
N ILE A 618 9.62 -8.03 22.59
CA ILE A 618 8.49 -7.22 23.07
C ILE A 618 8.08 -6.21 21.99
N TYR A 619 9.05 -5.45 21.45
CA TYR A 619 8.82 -4.51 20.35
C TYR A 619 8.10 -5.18 19.17
N CYS A 620 8.62 -6.32 18.68
CA CYS A 620 8.03 -7.04 17.57
C CYS A 620 6.62 -7.55 17.90
N SER A 621 6.38 -8.04 19.12
CA SER A 621 5.05 -8.52 19.53
C SER A 621 3.99 -7.42 19.45
N ASN A 622 4.35 -6.19 19.82
CA ASN A 622 3.47 -5.03 19.85
C ASN A 622 3.11 -4.49 18.46
N ILE A 623 3.80 -4.92 17.40
CA ILE A 623 3.45 -4.52 16.03
C ILE A 623 2.11 -5.12 15.61
N LEU A 624 1.89 -6.42 15.86
CA LEU A 624 0.69 -7.16 15.46
C LEU A 624 -0.37 -7.30 16.57
N ARG A 625 0.01 -7.11 17.84
CA ARG A 625 -0.89 -7.18 19.00
C ARG A 625 -2.21 -6.39 18.82
N PRO A 626 -2.22 -5.12 18.32
CA PRO A 626 -3.47 -4.37 18.13
C PRO A 626 -4.52 -5.09 17.29
N PHE A 627 -4.09 -5.80 16.23
CA PHE A 627 -5.02 -6.49 15.32
C PHE A 627 -5.69 -7.68 15.99
N LEU A 628 -4.95 -8.43 16.81
CA LEU A 628 -5.50 -9.52 17.63
C LEU A 628 -6.43 -8.98 18.72
N GLN A 629 -6.09 -7.84 19.34
CA GLN A 629 -6.95 -7.16 20.30
C GLN A 629 -8.27 -6.74 19.66
N THR A 630 -8.28 -6.23 18.43
CA THR A 630 -9.52 -5.92 17.70
C THR A 630 -10.41 -7.15 17.56
N ILE A 631 -9.85 -8.30 17.16
CA ILE A 631 -10.61 -9.56 17.01
C ILE A 631 -11.19 -10.00 18.37
N TYR A 632 -10.38 -9.94 19.43
CA TYR A 632 -10.79 -10.32 20.79
C TYR A 632 -11.96 -9.48 21.28
N ILE A 633 -11.82 -8.15 21.20
CA ILE A 633 -12.83 -7.19 21.65
C ILE A 633 -14.12 -7.38 20.86
N LEU A 634 -14.01 -7.50 19.54
CA LEU A 634 -15.15 -7.74 18.66
C LEU A 634 -15.90 -9.01 19.02
N LEU A 635 -15.19 -10.13 19.15
CA LEU A 635 -15.80 -11.43 19.45
C LEU A 635 -16.45 -11.43 20.83
N LYS A 636 -15.81 -10.86 21.84
CA LYS A 636 -16.37 -10.73 23.20
C LYS A 636 -17.65 -9.90 23.24
N LYS A 637 -17.68 -8.80 22.48
CA LYS A 637 -18.84 -7.92 22.35
C LYS A 637 -20.01 -8.60 21.59
N ILE A 638 -19.72 -9.34 20.52
CA ILE A 638 -20.71 -10.15 19.80
C ILE A 638 -21.26 -11.25 20.72
N TYR A 639 -20.41 -11.93 21.48
CA TYR A 639 -20.81 -12.99 22.41
C TYR A 639 -21.76 -12.49 23.52
N LYS A 640 -21.61 -11.23 23.95
CA LYS A 640 -22.53 -10.57 24.90
C LYS A 640 -23.85 -10.10 24.26
N ASN A 641 -24.08 -10.36 22.97
CA ASN A 641 -25.27 -9.92 22.21
C ASN A 641 -25.50 -8.40 22.23
N GLU A 642 -24.44 -7.59 22.34
CA GLU A 642 -24.54 -6.11 22.44
C GLU A 642 -25.05 -5.44 21.14
N TYR A 643 -25.16 -6.16 20.01
CA TYR A 643 -25.35 -5.58 18.68
C TYR A 643 -26.45 -6.22 17.81
N ASN A 644 -27.44 -6.89 18.40
CA ASN A 644 -28.53 -7.58 17.67
C ASN A 644 -29.38 -6.66 16.76
N CYS A 645 -29.30 -5.33 16.91
CA CYS A 645 -30.07 -4.36 16.11
C CYS A 645 -29.36 -3.88 14.82
N CYS A 646 -28.11 -4.27 14.59
CA CYS A 646 -27.34 -3.78 13.45
C CYS A 646 -27.66 -4.56 12.16
N GLN A 647 -28.07 -3.85 11.10
CA GLN A 647 -28.40 -4.46 9.80
C GLN A 647 -27.24 -4.43 8.77
N THR A 648 -26.19 -3.63 9.01
CA THR A 648 -25.07 -3.48 8.05
C THR A 648 -23.72 -3.43 8.75
N ASP A 649 -22.64 -3.86 8.08
CA ASP A 649 -21.27 -3.73 8.58
C ASP A 649 -20.94 -2.28 8.99
N SER A 650 -21.43 -1.31 8.21
CA SER A 650 -21.16 0.11 8.46
C SER A 650 -21.90 0.65 9.69
N SER A 651 -23.10 0.16 9.98
CA SER A 651 -23.82 0.52 11.22
C SER A 651 -23.18 -0.14 12.43
N PHE A 652 -22.78 -1.42 12.29
CA PHE A 652 -22.10 -2.16 13.34
C PHE A 652 -20.79 -1.50 13.74
N ILE A 653 -19.89 -1.25 12.78
CA ILE A 653 -18.58 -0.63 13.02
C ILE A 653 -18.72 0.71 13.74
N ARG A 654 -19.74 1.51 13.37
CA ARG A 654 -19.99 2.79 14.04
C ARG A 654 -20.42 2.62 15.48
N SER A 655 -21.31 1.66 15.77
CA SER A 655 -21.74 1.40 17.13
C SER A 655 -20.56 0.90 17.96
N PHE A 656 -19.82 -0.09 17.43
CA PHE A 656 -18.63 -0.65 18.06
C PHE A 656 -17.62 0.42 18.50
N LEU A 657 -17.30 1.37 17.63
CA LEU A 657 -16.32 2.44 17.90
C LEU A 657 -16.86 3.59 18.78
N LYS A 658 -18.18 3.70 18.95
CA LYS A 658 -18.79 4.64 19.90
C LYS A 658 -18.77 4.09 21.32
N ASP A 659 -18.95 2.79 21.47
CA ASP A 659 -19.07 2.09 22.75
C ASP A 659 -17.69 1.76 23.37
N ASN A 660 -16.67 2.58 23.11
CA ASN A 660 -15.28 2.34 23.53
C ASN A 660 -15.05 2.58 25.05
N ASN A 661 -16.05 3.09 25.79
CA ASN A 661 -15.86 3.62 27.14
C ASN A 661 -16.43 2.77 28.29
N ASP A 662 -17.26 1.75 28.06
CA ASP A 662 -18.05 1.12 29.15
C ASP A 662 -17.65 -0.32 29.53
N THR A 663 -16.55 -0.85 28.98
CA THR A 663 -16.12 -2.24 29.27
C THR A 663 -14.74 -2.28 29.93
N HIS A 664 -14.70 -2.63 31.21
CA HIS A 664 -13.46 -3.03 31.86
C HIS A 664 -12.96 -4.35 31.25
N TYR A 665 -11.88 -4.28 30.47
CA TYR A 665 -11.15 -5.44 30.01
C TYR A 665 -10.06 -5.77 31.05
N HIS A 666 -9.83 -7.06 31.30
CA HIS A 666 -8.70 -7.51 32.13
C HIS A 666 -7.34 -7.34 31.43
N LEU A 667 -7.35 -6.91 30.16
CA LEU A 667 -6.19 -6.73 29.30
C LEU A 667 -5.89 -5.25 29.10
N ASN A 668 -4.61 -4.89 29.01
CA ASN A 668 -4.17 -3.57 28.58
C ASN A 668 -4.44 -3.40 27.06
N ILE A 669 -5.58 -2.80 26.73
CA ILE A 669 -6.01 -2.61 25.34
C ILE A 669 -5.33 -1.39 24.73
N PHE A 670 -4.68 -1.59 23.59
CA PHE A 670 -4.06 -0.50 22.85
C PHE A 670 -5.13 0.33 22.12
N GLN A 671 -5.01 1.66 22.21
CA GLN A 671 -5.97 2.59 21.62
C GLN A 671 -6.13 2.37 20.12
N GLU A 672 -5.06 2.02 19.41
CA GLU A 672 -5.12 1.76 17.98
C GLU A 672 -5.88 0.47 17.57
N ALA A 673 -6.22 -0.41 18.52
CA ALA A 673 -7.05 -1.58 18.26
C ALA A 673 -8.50 -1.20 17.90
N PHE A 674 -8.96 -0.02 18.30
CA PHE A 674 -10.28 0.50 17.96
C PHE A 674 -10.23 1.28 16.65
N ASN A 675 -10.21 0.57 15.52
CA ASN A 675 -10.21 1.21 14.20
C ASN A 675 -11.14 0.47 13.22
N SER A 676 -11.76 1.22 12.31
CA SER A 676 -12.75 0.65 11.39
C SER A 676 -12.19 -0.38 10.39
N ASP A 677 -10.92 -0.25 9.98
CA ASP A 677 -10.31 -1.17 9.02
C ASP A 677 -10.12 -2.57 9.62
N SER A 678 -9.57 -2.62 10.83
CA SER A 678 -9.35 -3.87 11.57
C SER A 678 -10.65 -4.53 12.00
N VAL A 679 -11.67 -3.76 12.41
CA VAL A 679 -12.99 -4.33 12.72
C VAL A 679 -13.59 -4.95 11.45
N HIS A 680 -13.48 -4.27 10.31
CA HIS A 680 -13.97 -4.80 9.04
C HIS A 680 -13.25 -6.10 8.62
N ASN A 681 -11.93 -6.18 8.82
CA ASN A 681 -11.16 -7.39 8.54
C ASN A 681 -11.43 -8.52 9.55
N SER A 682 -11.70 -8.17 10.81
CA SER A 682 -12.10 -9.11 11.85
C SER A 682 -13.46 -9.74 11.56
N LEU A 683 -14.45 -8.95 11.13
CA LEU A 683 -15.75 -9.47 10.69
C LEU A 683 -15.62 -10.45 9.52
N LYS A 684 -14.74 -10.17 8.55
CA LYS A 684 -14.43 -11.12 7.46
C LYS A 684 -13.84 -12.42 7.99
N LEU A 685 -12.92 -12.34 8.96
CA LEU A 685 -12.33 -13.52 9.58
C LEU A 685 -13.40 -14.40 10.24
N LEU A 686 -14.26 -13.79 11.08
CA LEU A 686 -15.32 -14.52 11.80
C LEU A 686 -16.28 -15.20 10.81
N ARG A 687 -16.70 -14.50 9.75
CA ARG A 687 -17.52 -15.06 8.68
C ARG A 687 -16.81 -16.20 7.93
N SER A 688 -15.52 -16.04 7.63
CA SER A 688 -14.74 -17.08 6.93
C SER A 688 -14.55 -18.36 7.75
N LYS A 689 -14.66 -18.26 9.08
CA LYS A 689 -14.64 -19.39 10.02
C LYS A 689 -16.05 -19.92 10.33
N ASN A 690 -17.10 -19.39 9.69
CA ASN A 690 -18.51 -19.69 10.00
C ASN A 690 -18.87 -19.46 11.48
N ILE A 691 -18.20 -18.52 12.16
CA ILE A 691 -18.50 -18.17 13.56
C ILE A 691 -19.77 -17.32 13.61
N ILE A 692 -19.91 -16.35 12.69
CA ILE A 692 -21.06 -15.45 12.61
C ILE A 692 -21.75 -15.55 11.25
N GLU A 693 -23.04 -15.22 11.20
CA GLU A 693 -23.79 -15.15 9.94
C GLU A 693 -23.32 -13.96 9.07
N ALA A 694 -23.59 -14.05 7.77
CA ALA A 694 -23.34 -12.96 6.85
C ALA A 694 -24.26 -11.75 7.09
N SER A 695 -25.52 -12.00 7.46
CA SER A 695 -26.60 -11.02 7.63
C SER A 695 -26.82 -10.61 9.09
N GLU A 696 -26.76 -11.56 10.01
CA GLU A 696 -27.03 -11.33 11.43
C GLU A 696 -25.72 -11.46 12.20
N PHE A 697 -25.38 -10.45 13.01
CA PHE A 697 -24.15 -10.44 13.84
C PHE A 697 -24.29 -11.38 15.05
N GLN A 698 -24.81 -12.58 14.83
CA GLN A 698 -25.07 -13.62 15.82
C GLN A 698 -24.09 -14.78 15.63
N ILE A 699 -23.78 -15.48 16.73
CA ILE A 699 -22.88 -16.63 16.72
C ILE A 699 -23.65 -17.86 16.24
N ILE A 700 -23.17 -18.49 15.18
CA ILE A 700 -23.74 -19.75 14.66
C ILE A 700 -22.91 -20.95 15.15
N ASN A 701 -21.59 -20.78 15.28
CA ASN A 701 -20.69 -21.83 15.76
C ASN A 701 -20.04 -21.41 17.08
N GLU A 702 -20.67 -21.79 18.18
CA GLU A 702 -20.23 -21.44 19.53
C GLU A 702 -18.91 -22.11 19.92
N GLU A 703 -18.68 -23.35 19.51
CA GLU A 703 -17.44 -24.07 19.80
C GLU A 703 -16.21 -23.37 19.18
N GLU A 704 -16.31 -23.02 17.88
CA GLU A 704 -15.24 -22.31 17.18
C GLU A 704 -15.03 -20.89 17.73
N ALA A 705 -16.11 -20.20 18.13
CA ALA A 705 -16.03 -18.91 18.82
C ALA A 705 -15.26 -19.02 20.15
N LEU A 706 -15.61 -19.99 21.00
CA LEU A 706 -14.98 -20.19 22.30
C LEU A 706 -13.51 -20.60 22.15
N ASN A 707 -13.20 -21.46 21.17
CA ASN A 707 -11.82 -21.86 20.87
C ASN A 707 -10.98 -20.64 20.43
N LEU A 708 -11.52 -19.80 19.54
CA LEU A 708 -10.84 -18.57 19.11
C LEU A 708 -10.67 -17.59 20.28
N LEU A 709 -11.69 -17.42 21.12
CA LEU A 709 -11.62 -16.54 22.29
C LEU A 709 -10.52 -16.99 23.26
N ARG A 710 -10.50 -18.28 23.63
CA ARG A 710 -9.48 -18.87 24.51
C ARG A 710 -8.07 -18.70 23.93
N PHE A 711 -7.91 -18.93 22.64
CA PHE A 711 -6.64 -18.69 21.95
C PHE A 711 -6.20 -17.23 22.04
N LEU A 712 -7.12 -16.28 21.77
CA LEU A 712 -6.81 -14.86 21.85
C LEU A 712 -6.48 -14.42 23.29
N GLU A 713 -7.20 -14.93 24.29
CA GLU A 713 -6.88 -14.67 25.70
C GLU A 713 -5.51 -15.20 26.07
N PHE A 714 -5.17 -16.43 25.67
CA PHE A 714 -3.84 -16.99 25.87
C PHE A 714 -2.74 -16.10 25.25
N ILE A 715 -2.93 -15.65 24.01
CA ILE A 715 -1.93 -14.81 23.33
C ILE A 715 -1.85 -13.41 23.95
N LEU A 716 -2.98 -12.80 24.29
CA LEU A 716 -3.04 -11.41 24.75
C LEU A 716 -2.75 -11.24 26.25
N ASN A 717 -2.99 -12.25 27.09
CA ASN A 717 -2.69 -12.24 28.53
C ASN A 717 -1.19 -12.33 28.85
N SER A 718 -0.34 -12.32 27.83
CA SER A 718 1.11 -12.34 27.96
C SER A 718 1.62 -11.07 28.66
N ASN A 719 1.67 -11.16 29.99
CA ASN A 719 2.24 -10.28 31.01
C ASN A 719 2.83 -8.94 30.53
N ASP A 720 2.19 -7.85 30.97
CA ASP A 720 2.78 -6.53 31.24
C ASP A 720 3.87 -6.57 32.37
N HIS A 721 4.51 -7.72 32.61
CA HIS A 721 5.43 -7.98 33.73
C HIS A 721 6.81 -8.53 33.32
N MET A 722 7.20 -8.41 32.04
CA MET A 722 8.61 -8.57 31.63
C MET A 722 9.23 -7.24 31.25
#